data_AF-A0A1U7W327-F1
#
_entry.id   AF-A0A1U7W327-F1
#
_cell.length_a   1.000
_cell.length_b   1.000
_cell.length_c   1.000
_cell.angle_alpha   90.00
_cell.angle_beta   90.00
_cell.angle_gamma   90.00
#
_symmetry.space_group_name_H-M   'P 1'
#
loop_
_entity.id
_entity.type
_entity.pdbx_description
1 polymer ?
#
loop_
_entity_poly.entity_id
_entity_poly.type
_entity_poly.pdbx_seq_one_letter_code
_entity_poly.pdbx_strand_id
1 'polypeptide(L)'
;MTIAIQKWLLFLFLHIHLHGLILAQLPDLRYSVCGNNGNYTENSTYQNNLNKLLSSLSSNMDKYGFYNASIGQNIDTASAIVLCRGDVEVEECRGCVNNVSQKLVQLCPNQKEAFGGYDECMLQYSNQSILGTTSFSTKYYLWNSGDASKPEEFNQELRKLLDDLRGQAAGGGPLRKYASGNATGPNFQTIYALAQCTPDLSPQNCVDCLTNAYGDMPNCPCNGKRGGRIIGVRCNFRYESSRFFNEVPFEALPPTGNDDKTVPIGNPIGKDDGTAPTGKDDKTARTVIIIVVPIVTVVILIVCIYVICMKMRKRKLVDEIQSIRGDDISTAESLQYDFSTIRTATDNFSNANKLGQGGFGPVYKGKLSNGQEVAVKRLSADSGQGDLEFKNEVVLVSRLQHRNLVRLLGFCLDGTERLLVYEFVPNASLDQFLFDPVKRRQLDWERRSRIIGGVARGILYLHEDSRLRIIHRDLKASNVLLDAEMNPKISDFGMARLFTLDETQGNTSRIAGTYGYMAPEYAMHGQFSVKSDVFSFGVLVLEILSGQRNTCFKNGESVEDLLSYAWSNWREGTATNLIDPMLRGSTGLARDIMRSIHIALLCVQENVADRPTMAAVVLMLSSLSLSLPVPSGPAYYMHTDISAETSLIQEYNSRTSGSKELAKSKSISSSRNEASMTELYPR
;
A
#
# COMPACT_ATOMS: atom_id res chain seq x y z
N MET A 1 -28.28 -4.36 -48.31
CA MET A 1 -28.08 -3.71 -46.99
C MET A 1 -27.89 -4.73 -45.85
N THR A 2 -28.79 -5.71 -45.69
CA THR A 2 -28.74 -6.78 -44.67
C THR A 2 -27.39 -7.52 -44.56
N ILE A 3 -26.82 -7.99 -45.68
CA ILE A 3 -25.55 -8.75 -45.68
C ILE A 3 -24.38 -7.92 -45.12
N ALA A 4 -24.36 -6.60 -45.35
CA ALA A 4 -23.32 -5.72 -44.82
C ALA A 4 -23.43 -5.61 -43.29
N ILE A 5 -24.64 -5.40 -42.78
CA ILE A 5 -24.93 -5.33 -41.33
C ILE A 5 -24.58 -6.66 -40.65
N GLN A 6 -24.91 -7.80 -41.27
CA GLN A 6 -24.61 -9.12 -40.72
C GLN A 6 -23.11 -9.41 -40.66
N LYS A 7 -22.33 -8.99 -41.67
CA LYS A 7 -20.85 -9.04 -41.61
C LYS A 7 -20.28 -8.09 -40.56
N TRP A 8 -20.84 -6.90 -40.41
CA TRP A 8 -20.41 -5.92 -39.41
C TRP A 8 -20.67 -6.42 -37.98
N LEU A 9 -21.82 -7.03 -37.73
CA LEU A 9 -22.16 -7.66 -36.44
C LEU A 9 -21.26 -8.85 -36.14
N LEU A 10 -20.93 -9.71 -37.11
CA LEU A 10 -19.97 -10.80 -36.93
C LEU A 10 -18.56 -10.26 -36.60
N PHE A 11 -18.14 -9.18 -37.26
CA PHE A 11 -16.86 -8.54 -37.00
C PHE A 11 -16.81 -7.91 -35.60
N LEU A 12 -17.90 -7.25 -35.17
CA LEU A 12 -18.04 -6.71 -33.82
C LEU A 12 -18.02 -7.83 -32.77
N PHE A 13 -18.71 -8.94 -33.02
CA PHE A 13 -18.76 -10.09 -32.11
C PHE A 13 -17.39 -10.75 -31.96
N LEU A 14 -16.64 -10.91 -33.06
CA LEU A 14 -15.24 -11.35 -33.00
C LEU A 14 -14.36 -10.34 -32.25
N HIS A 15 -14.48 -9.03 -32.50
CA HIS A 15 -13.68 -8.01 -31.81
C HIS A 15 -13.98 -7.94 -30.31
N ILE A 16 -15.25 -8.07 -29.90
CA ILE A 16 -15.65 -8.07 -28.49
C ILE A 16 -15.10 -9.31 -27.77
N HIS A 17 -15.15 -10.49 -28.39
CA HIS A 17 -14.51 -11.69 -27.84
C HIS A 17 -12.98 -11.59 -27.81
N LEU A 18 -12.35 -11.01 -28.84
CA LEU A 18 -10.89 -10.86 -28.91
C LEU A 18 -10.37 -9.83 -27.89
N HIS A 19 -11.07 -8.71 -27.68
CA HIS A 19 -10.73 -7.74 -26.64
C HIS A 19 -11.03 -8.24 -25.23
N GLY A 20 -12.12 -9.00 -25.03
CA GLY A 20 -12.43 -9.64 -23.75
C GLY A 20 -11.36 -10.64 -23.28
N LEU A 21 -10.64 -11.26 -24.22
CA LEU A 21 -9.52 -12.18 -23.94
C LEU A 21 -8.18 -11.49 -23.65
N ILE A 22 -8.05 -10.18 -23.88
CA ILE A 22 -6.74 -9.47 -23.84
C ILE A 22 -6.58 -8.56 -22.60
N LEU A 23 -7.65 -8.28 -21.83
CA LEU A 23 -7.66 -7.23 -20.80
C LEU A 23 -8.13 -7.65 -19.38
N ALA A 24 -8.01 -8.93 -19.03
CA ALA A 24 -8.19 -9.40 -17.65
C ALA A 24 -6.88 -10.05 -17.14
N GLN A 25 -5.90 -9.22 -16.77
CA GLN A 25 -4.76 -9.72 -16.00
C GLN A 25 -5.23 -9.93 -14.55
N LEU A 26 -5.18 -11.19 -14.10
CA LEU A 26 -5.46 -11.57 -12.72
C LEU A 26 -4.46 -10.88 -11.79
N PRO A 27 -4.87 -10.45 -10.58
CA PRO A 27 -3.96 -9.84 -9.61
C PRO A 27 -2.76 -10.75 -9.29
N ASP A 28 -1.66 -10.15 -8.84
CA ASP A 28 -0.47 -10.90 -8.47
C ASP A 28 -0.64 -11.57 -7.11
N LEU A 29 -0.25 -12.85 -7.02
CA LEU A 29 -0.30 -13.60 -5.77
C LEU A 29 0.59 -12.93 -4.72
N ARG A 30 0.10 -12.84 -3.48
CA ARG A 30 0.87 -12.24 -2.38
C ARG A 30 2.11 -13.08 -2.04
N TYR A 31 2.01 -14.39 -2.28
CA TYR A 31 3.11 -15.35 -2.20
C TYR A 31 2.84 -16.50 -3.16
N SER A 32 3.90 -17.02 -3.77
CA SER A 32 3.84 -18.19 -4.66
C SER A 32 5.17 -18.91 -4.67
N VAL A 33 5.14 -20.24 -4.66
CA VAL A 33 6.29 -21.13 -4.77
C VAL A 33 5.95 -22.24 -5.75
N CYS A 34 6.79 -22.43 -6.76
CA CYS A 34 6.74 -23.60 -7.63
C CYS A 34 7.55 -24.72 -6.97
N GLY A 35 6.97 -25.93 -6.90
CA GLY A 35 7.63 -27.10 -6.33
C GLY A 35 8.57 -27.78 -7.33
N ASN A 36 9.58 -28.48 -6.81
CA ASN A 36 10.58 -29.18 -7.65
C ASN A 36 10.22 -30.66 -7.92
N ASN A 37 8.97 -31.08 -7.64
CA ASN A 37 8.50 -32.48 -7.77
C ASN A 37 8.29 -32.96 -9.22
N GLY A 38 8.99 -32.35 -10.17
CA GLY A 38 9.00 -32.68 -11.59
C GLY A 38 7.98 -31.90 -12.42
N ASN A 39 8.17 -31.94 -13.73
CA ASN A 39 7.30 -31.28 -14.70
C ASN A 39 6.30 -32.28 -15.31
N TYR A 40 5.18 -31.77 -15.82
CA TYR A 40 4.29 -32.50 -16.72
C TYR A 40 4.45 -31.98 -18.15
N THR A 41 4.09 -32.79 -19.14
CA THR A 41 4.04 -32.37 -20.55
C THR A 41 2.69 -31.76 -20.89
N GLU A 42 2.68 -30.81 -21.84
CA GLU A 42 1.44 -30.23 -22.35
C GLU A 42 0.54 -31.31 -22.97
N ASN A 43 -0.76 -31.17 -22.74
CA ASN A 43 -1.83 -32.11 -23.09
C ASN A 43 -1.71 -33.52 -22.43
N SER A 44 -0.87 -33.68 -21.41
CA SER A 44 -0.80 -34.93 -20.63
C SER A 44 -2.09 -35.25 -19.87
N THR A 45 -2.29 -36.52 -19.53
CA THR A 45 -3.37 -36.98 -18.65
C THR A 45 -3.32 -36.25 -17.30
N TYR A 46 -2.12 -36.11 -16.71
CA TYR A 46 -1.91 -35.27 -15.53
C TYR A 46 -2.44 -33.83 -15.69
N GLN A 47 -2.07 -33.11 -16.77
CA GLN A 47 -2.54 -31.73 -16.96
C GLN A 47 -4.06 -31.66 -17.08
N ASN A 48 -4.68 -32.61 -17.78
CA ASN A 48 -6.13 -32.70 -17.90
C ASN A 48 -6.81 -32.96 -16.54
N ASN A 49 -6.20 -33.78 -15.68
CA ASN A 49 -6.68 -34.03 -14.32
C ASN A 49 -6.53 -32.79 -13.43
N LEU A 50 -5.38 -32.11 -13.50
CA LEU A 50 -5.11 -30.86 -12.77
C LEU A 50 -6.09 -29.75 -13.17
N ASN A 51 -6.31 -29.52 -14.47
CA ASN A 51 -7.26 -28.50 -14.95
C ASN A 51 -8.70 -28.79 -14.50
N LYS A 52 -9.14 -30.05 -14.54
CA LYS A 52 -10.45 -30.48 -14.02
C LYS A 52 -10.57 -30.27 -12.51
N LEU A 53 -9.51 -30.58 -11.77
CA LEU A 53 -9.47 -30.39 -10.34
C LEU A 53 -9.56 -28.90 -9.98
N LEU A 54 -8.64 -28.08 -10.50
CA LEU A 54 -8.55 -26.63 -10.24
C LEU A 54 -9.85 -25.87 -10.57
N SER A 55 -10.52 -26.22 -11.67
CA SER A 55 -11.81 -25.61 -12.06
C SER A 55 -12.99 -26.03 -11.18
N SER A 56 -12.88 -27.16 -10.45
CA SER A 56 -13.92 -27.64 -9.54
C SER A 56 -13.78 -27.18 -8.09
N LEU A 57 -12.62 -26.62 -7.70
CA LEU A 57 -12.32 -26.29 -6.30
C LEU A 57 -13.33 -25.29 -5.72
N SER A 58 -13.50 -24.14 -6.38
CA SER A 58 -14.36 -23.06 -5.89
C SER A 58 -15.83 -23.49 -5.74
N SER A 59 -16.35 -24.32 -6.66
CA SER A 59 -17.72 -24.83 -6.54
C SER A 59 -17.91 -25.78 -5.36
N ASN A 60 -16.93 -26.63 -5.09
CA ASN A 60 -17.03 -27.74 -4.12
C ASN A 60 -16.59 -27.39 -2.69
N MET A 61 -16.11 -26.17 -2.43
CA MET A 61 -15.83 -25.71 -1.07
C MET A 61 -17.05 -25.77 -0.17
N ASP A 62 -16.85 -26.23 1.06
CA ASP A 62 -17.87 -26.16 2.11
C ASP A 62 -18.15 -24.70 2.54
N LYS A 63 -19.17 -24.51 3.38
CA LYS A 63 -19.54 -23.17 3.88
C LYS A 63 -18.50 -22.53 4.82
N TYR A 64 -17.47 -23.27 5.22
CA TYR A 64 -16.37 -22.80 6.06
C TYR A 64 -15.08 -22.54 5.24
N GLY A 65 -15.14 -22.76 3.92
CA GLY A 65 -14.06 -22.42 3.01
C GLY A 65 -12.95 -23.46 2.94
N PHE A 66 -13.25 -24.73 3.15
CA PHE A 66 -12.30 -25.82 2.96
C PHE A 66 -12.71 -26.78 1.85
N TYR A 67 -11.71 -27.28 1.10
CA TYR A 67 -11.86 -28.42 0.21
C TYR A 67 -10.51 -29.09 -0.06
N ASN A 68 -10.49 -30.41 -0.13
CA ASN A 68 -9.38 -31.18 -0.65
C ASN A 68 -9.91 -32.29 -1.58
N ALA A 69 -9.15 -32.62 -2.62
CA ALA A 69 -9.53 -33.67 -3.57
C ALA A 69 -8.32 -34.13 -4.41
N SER A 70 -8.45 -35.32 -4.98
CA SER A 70 -7.51 -35.89 -5.94
C SER A 70 -8.25 -36.45 -7.16
N ILE A 71 -7.69 -36.26 -8.36
CA ILE A 71 -8.21 -36.76 -9.64
C ILE A 71 -7.09 -37.48 -10.38
N GLY A 72 -7.38 -38.66 -10.92
CA GLY A 72 -6.41 -39.48 -11.65
C GLY A 72 -5.92 -40.68 -10.86
N GLN A 73 -4.92 -41.38 -11.40
CA GLN A 73 -4.30 -42.57 -10.80
C GLN A 73 -2.80 -42.59 -11.11
N ASN A 74 -2.01 -43.20 -10.22
CA ASN A 74 -0.57 -43.36 -10.37
C ASN A 74 0.13 -42.03 -10.70
N ILE A 75 0.98 -41.99 -11.74
CA ILE A 75 1.77 -40.83 -12.18
C ILE A 75 0.95 -39.63 -12.69
N ASP A 76 -0.34 -39.84 -12.95
CA ASP A 76 -1.31 -38.85 -13.44
C ASP A 76 -2.28 -38.37 -12.36
N THR A 77 -2.07 -38.77 -11.10
CA THR A 77 -2.83 -38.27 -9.95
C THR A 77 -2.47 -36.80 -9.72
N ALA A 78 -3.44 -35.90 -9.86
CA ALA A 78 -3.35 -34.52 -9.39
C ALA A 78 -4.14 -34.40 -8.09
N SER A 79 -3.54 -33.82 -7.05
CA SER A 79 -4.17 -33.53 -5.75
C SER A 79 -4.15 -32.03 -5.50
N ALA A 80 -5.17 -31.51 -4.81
CA ALA A 80 -5.22 -30.12 -4.42
C ALA A 80 -5.89 -29.95 -3.05
N ILE A 81 -5.50 -28.88 -2.36
CA ILE A 81 -6.07 -28.43 -1.09
C ILE A 81 -6.23 -26.91 -1.13
N VAL A 82 -7.39 -26.44 -0.69
CA VAL A 82 -7.71 -25.01 -0.54
C VAL A 82 -8.22 -24.72 0.86
N LEU A 83 -7.83 -23.56 1.38
CA LEU A 83 -8.25 -23.08 2.68
C LEU A 83 -8.51 -21.57 2.59
N CYS A 84 -9.73 -21.16 2.95
CA CYS A 84 -10.08 -19.77 3.19
C CYS A 84 -9.62 -19.34 4.59
N ARG A 85 -9.25 -18.07 4.75
CA ARG A 85 -9.04 -17.49 6.08
C ARG A 85 -10.38 -17.45 6.80
N GLY A 86 -10.43 -17.93 8.04
CA GLY A 86 -11.72 -18.20 8.69
C GLY A 86 -12.67 -16.99 8.78
N ASP A 87 -12.17 -15.78 8.97
CA ASP A 87 -13.00 -14.56 9.08
C ASP A 87 -13.45 -13.93 7.74
N VAL A 88 -13.27 -14.66 6.63
CA VAL A 88 -13.69 -14.26 5.27
C VAL A 88 -14.97 -14.97 4.87
N GLU A 89 -15.88 -14.24 4.22
CA GLU A 89 -17.13 -14.78 3.69
C GLU A 89 -16.90 -15.78 2.56
N VAL A 90 -17.70 -16.85 2.51
CA VAL A 90 -17.44 -17.97 1.57
C VAL A 90 -17.48 -17.54 0.10
N GLU A 91 -18.33 -16.59 -0.27
CA GLU A 91 -18.43 -16.09 -1.65
C GLU A 91 -17.23 -15.21 -2.06
N GLU A 92 -16.69 -14.42 -1.12
CA GLU A 92 -15.44 -13.68 -1.33
C GLU A 92 -14.27 -14.65 -1.53
N CYS A 93 -14.20 -15.68 -0.70
CA CYS A 93 -13.18 -16.72 -0.85
C CYS A 93 -13.36 -17.57 -2.13
N ARG A 94 -14.59 -17.85 -2.57
CA ARG A 94 -14.84 -18.51 -3.88
C ARG A 94 -14.23 -17.71 -5.04
N GLY A 95 -14.32 -16.38 -4.98
CA GLY A 95 -13.61 -15.49 -5.89
C GLY A 95 -12.08 -15.59 -5.77
N CYS A 96 -11.55 -15.54 -4.54
CA CYS A 96 -10.13 -15.72 -4.26
C CYS A 96 -9.58 -17.02 -4.85
N VAL A 97 -10.21 -18.17 -4.58
CA VAL A 97 -9.76 -19.50 -5.03
C VAL A 97 -9.76 -19.63 -6.55
N ASN A 98 -10.74 -19.04 -7.25
CA ASN A 98 -10.75 -18.98 -8.71
C ASN A 98 -9.58 -18.15 -9.27
N ASN A 99 -9.22 -17.04 -8.61
CA ASN A 99 -8.09 -16.22 -9.01
C ASN A 99 -6.75 -16.93 -8.75
N VAL A 100 -6.59 -17.58 -7.59
CA VAL A 100 -5.36 -18.34 -7.27
C VAL A 100 -5.19 -19.52 -8.22
N SER A 101 -6.24 -20.30 -8.49
CA SER A 101 -6.13 -21.50 -9.32
C SER A 101 -5.67 -21.19 -10.75
N GLN A 102 -6.13 -20.07 -11.32
CA GLN A 102 -5.68 -19.60 -12.63
C GLN A 102 -4.28 -18.98 -12.59
N LYS A 103 -4.00 -18.08 -11.63
CA LYS A 103 -2.72 -17.36 -11.55
C LYS A 103 -1.56 -18.28 -11.18
N LEU A 104 -1.77 -19.30 -10.36
CA LEU A 104 -0.71 -20.21 -9.93
C LEU A 104 -0.20 -21.08 -11.09
N VAL A 105 -1.07 -21.51 -12.00
CA VAL A 105 -0.67 -22.23 -13.24
C VAL A 105 0.08 -21.31 -14.22
N GLN A 106 -0.27 -20.01 -14.25
CA GLN A 106 0.47 -19.01 -15.05
C GLN A 106 1.88 -18.74 -14.50
N LEU A 107 2.03 -18.71 -13.18
CA LEU A 107 3.32 -18.47 -12.51
C LEU A 107 4.22 -19.72 -12.44
N CYS A 108 3.62 -20.91 -12.37
CA CYS A 108 4.31 -22.20 -12.31
C CYS A 108 3.97 -23.09 -13.52
N PRO A 109 4.30 -22.66 -14.76
CA PRO A 109 3.94 -23.39 -15.96
C PRO A 109 4.58 -24.78 -15.97
N ASN A 110 3.78 -25.78 -16.32
CA ASN A 110 4.17 -27.18 -16.46
C ASN A 110 4.74 -27.85 -15.19
N GLN A 111 4.59 -27.24 -14.01
CA GLN A 111 5.03 -27.78 -12.73
C GLN A 111 4.00 -28.74 -12.13
N LYS A 112 4.43 -29.92 -11.63
CA LYS A 112 3.53 -30.86 -10.94
C LYS A 112 3.19 -30.47 -9.50
N GLU A 113 3.83 -29.44 -8.96
CA GLU A 113 3.54 -28.91 -7.63
C GLU A 113 3.65 -27.39 -7.62
N ALA A 114 2.71 -26.72 -6.96
CA ALA A 114 2.81 -25.30 -6.64
C ALA A 114 1.96 -24.96 -5.42
N PHE A 115 2.37 -23.90 -4.71
CA PHE A 115 1.68 -23.33 -3.56
C PHE A 115 1.59 -21.81 -3.70
N GLY A 116 0.45 -21.21 -3.37
CA GLY A 116 0.32 -19.75 -3.33
C GLY A 116 -1.02 -19.27 -2.81
N GLY A 117 -1.18 -17.94 -2.68
CA GLY A 117 -2.41 -17.36 -2.17
C GLY A 117 -2.41 -15.83 -2.04
N TYR A 118 -3.50 -15.33 -1.47
CA TYR A 118 -3.71 -13.94 -1.08
C TYR A 118 -3.85 -13.84 0.46
N ASP A 119 -4.48 -12.80 1.01
CA ASP A 119 -4.78 -12.72 2.45
C ASP A 119 -6.03 -13.52 2.82
N GLU A 120 -6.87 -13.81 1.84
CA GLU A 120 -8.22 -14.35 1.98
C GLU A 120 -8.27 -15.88 1.78
N CYS A 121 -7.37 -16.42 0.96
CA CYS A 121 -7.30 -17.85 0.67
C CYS A 121 -5.89 -18.30 0.22
N MET A 122 -5.68 -19.61 0.32
CA MET A 122 -4.46 -20.32 -0.08
C MET A 122 -4.80 -21.61 -0.84
N LEU A 123 -3.94 -22.00 -1.78
CA LEU A 123 -4.09 -23.17 -2.63
C LEU A 123 -2.73 -23.87 -2.79
N GLN A 124 -2.69 -25.19 -2.60
CA GLN A 124 -1.61 -26.05 -3.10
C GLN A 124 -2.20 -27.06 -4.09
N TYR A 125 -1.46 -27.37 -5.15
CA TYR A 125 -1.62 -28.61 -5.90
C TYR A 125 -0.31 -29.40 -5.96
N SER A 126 -0.40 -30.71 -6.11
CA SER A 126 0.74 -31.64 -6.18
C SER A 126 0.38 -32.87 -7.02
N ASN A 127 1.39 -33.63 -7.47
CA ASN A 127 1.22 -34.99 -8.01
C ASN A 127 1.27 -36.10 -6.96
N GLN A 128 1.56 -35.75 -5.70
CA GLN A 128 1.49 -36.67 -4.58
C GLN A 128 0.10 -36.60 -3.91
N SER A 129 -0.26 -37.59 -3.09
CA SER A 129 -1.45 -37.49 -2.24
C SER A 129 -1.18 -36.48 -1.12
N ILE A 130 -1.88 -35.34 -1.15
CA ILE A 130 -1.89 -34.35 -0.06
C ILE A 130 -2.89 -34.77 1.04
N LEU A 131 -3.73 -35.77 0.77
CA LEU A 131 -4.71 -36.31 1.71
C LEU A 131 -3.99 -37.16 2.78
N GLY A 132 -4.20 -36.82 4.06
CA GLY A 132 -3.67 -37.56 5.20
C GLY A 132 -2.17 -37.37 5.49
N THR A 133 -1.44 -36.55 4.72
CA THR A 133 -0.03 -36.27 4.99
C THR A 133 0.14 -35.24 6.11
N THR A 134 0.92 -35.61 7.13
CA THR A 134 1.34 -34.72 8.23
C THR A 134 2.60 -33.92 7.91
N SER A 135 3.15 -34.08 6.69
CA SER A 135 4.37 -33.40 6.27
C SER A 135 4.16 -31.89 6.24
N PHE A 136 4.88 -31.18 7.10
CA PHE A 136 4.88 -29.72 7.18
C PHE A 136 5.74 -29.17 6.03
N SER A 137 5.13 -29.01 4.86
CA SER A 137 5.76 -28.51 3.64
C SER A 137 6.37 -27.12 3.79
N THR A 138 7.18 -26.72 2.81
CA THR A 138 7.83 -25.40 2.66
C THR A 138 7.01 -24.25 3.25
N LYS A 139 7.54 -23.62 4.30
CA LYS A 139 6.94 -22.45 4.95
C LYS A 139 7.33 -21.18 4.21
N TYR A 140 6.38 -20.27 4.04
CA TYR A 140 6.60 -18.94 3.47
C TYR A 140 6.54 -17.89 4.59
N TYR A 141 7.51 -16.98 4.60
CA TYR A 141 7.64 -15.93 5.61
C TYR A 141 7.24 -14.57 5.05
N LEU A 142 6.40 -13.84 5.76
CA LEU A 142 6.09 -12.44 5.46
C LEU A 142 6.20 -11.62 6.74
N TRP A 143 6.70 -10.40 6.64
CA TRP A 143 6.84 -9.48 7.77
C TRP A 143 6.66 -8.04 7.31
N ASN A 144 6.29 -7.17 8.25
CA ASN A 144 6.39 -5.74 8.03
C ASN A 144 7.81 -5.25 8.39
N SER A 145 8.21 -4.11 7.84
CA SER A 145 9.58 -3.59 8.02
C SER A 145 9.87 -3.05 9.42
N GLY A 146 8.83 -2.80 10.23
CA GLY A 146 8.97 -2.15 11.54
C GLY A 146 9.29 -3.14 12.65
N ASP A 147 10.29 -2.81 13.45
CA ASP A 147 10.60 -3.54 14.68
C ASP A 147 9.58 -3.24 15.78
N ALA A 148 9.40 -4.18 16.70
CA ALA A 148 8.72 -3.94 17.96
C ALA A 148 9.63 -3.11 18.88
N SER A 149 9.08 -2.17 19.66
CA SER A 149 9.87 -1.28 20.51
C SER A 149 10.70 -1.99 21.58
N LYS A 150 10.33 -3.23 21.90
CA LYS A 150 11.08 -4.15 22.76
C LYS A 150 10.91 -5.59 22.21
N PRO A 151 11.78 -6.04 21.29
CA PRO A 151 11.59 -7.30 20.57
C PRO A 151 11.38 -8.53 21.47
N GLU A 152 12.12 -8.64 22.57
CA GLU A 152 12.09 -9.78 23.48
C GLU A 152 10.79 -9.82 24.29
N GLU A 153 10.37 -8.70 24.89
CA GLU A 153 9.10 -8.59 25.62
C GLU A 153 7.91 -8.79 24.68
N PHE A 154 7.97 -8.22 23.47
CA PHE A 154 6.93 -8.40 22.44
C PHE A 154 6.80 -9.86 22.01
N ASN A 155 7.92 -10.53 21.71
CA ASN A 155 7.93 -11.95 21.35
C ASN A 155 7.42 -12.84 22.51
N GLN A 156 7.67 -12.48 23.77
CA GLN A 156 7.13 -13.21 24.93
C GLN A 156 5.60 -13.11 25.03
N GLU A 157 5.01 -11.93 24.85
CA GLU A 157 3.53 -11.79 24.86
C GLU A 157 2.89 -12.38 23.60
N LEU A 158 3.51 -12.22 22.43
CA LEU A 158 3.09 -12.88 21.19
C LEU A 158 3.09 -14.40 21.34
N ARG A 159 4.10 -14.99 22.00
CA ARG A 159 4.16 -16.42 22.28
C ARG A 159 2.95 -16.89 23.08
N LYS A 160 2.62 -16.21 24.18
CA LYS A 160 1.46 -16.56 25.02
C LYS A 160 0.15 -16.50 24.23
N LEU A 161 -0.02 -15.44 23.44
CA LEU A 161 -1.19 -15.28 22.57
C LEU A 161 -1.30 -16.41 21.53
N LEU A 162 -0.20 -16.77 20.87
CA LEU A 162 -0.21 -17.87 19.90
C LEU A 162 -0.35 -19.25 20.56
N ASP A 163 0.17 -19.44 21.78
CA ASP A 163 0.02 -20.68 22.56
C ASP A 163 -1.44 -20.93 22.94
N ASP A 164 -2.21 -19.88 23.27
CA ASP A 164 -3.67 -19.89 23.51
C ASP A 164 -4.48 -20.11 22.21
N LEU A 165 -4.25 -19.26 21.20
CA LEU A 165 -4.95 -19.36 19.91
C LEU A 165 -4.73 -20.71 19.22
N ARG A 166 -3.56 -21.35 19.41
CA ARG A 166 -3.32 -22.73 18.96
C ARG A 166 -4.30 -23.72 19.58
N GLY A 167 -4.55 -23.63 20.89
CA GLY A 167 -5.48 -24.51 21.59
C GLY A 167 -6.90 -24.32 21.08
N GLN A 168 -7.34 -23.07 20.93
CA GLN A 168 -8.65 -22.73 20.40
C GLN A 168 -8.84 -23.20 18.94
N ALA A 169 -7.86 -22.94 18.07
CA ALA A 169 -7.90 -23.35 16.66
C ALA A 169 -7.94 -24.89 16.52
N ALA A 170 -7.14 -25.62 17.29
CA ALA A 170 -7.19 -27.08 17.31
C ALA A 170 -8.56 -27.63 17.76
N GLY A 171 -9.17 -26.95 18.74
CA GLY A 171 -10.49 -27.25 19.31
C GLY A 171 -11.71 -26.95 18.43
N GLY A 172 -11.56 -26.22 17.31
CA GLY A 172 -12.65 -25.81 16.39
C GLY A 172 -13.39 -26.93 15.62
N GLY A 173 -13.35 -28.17 16.10
CA GLY A 173 -14.05 -29.30 15.50
C GLY A 173 -13.49 -29.73 14.12
N PRO A 174 -14.26 -30.52 13.34
CA PRO A 174 -13.84 -31.06 12.05
C PRO A 174 -14.13 -30.13 10.86
N LEU A 175 -14.82 -29.01 11.08
CA LEU A 175 -15.29 -28.11 10.01
C LEU A 175 -14.47 -26.82 9.91
N ARG A 176 -13.92 -26.32 11.01
CA ARG A 176 -13.24 -25.01 11.01
C ARG A 176 -12.22 -24.87 12.15
N LYS A 177 -10.94 -25.10 11.85
CA LYS A 177 -9.84 -24.95 12.82
C LYS A 177 -9.19 -23.58 12.77
N TYR A 178 -9.87 -22.58 13.34
CA TYR A 178 -9.46 -21.17 13.31
C TYR A 178 -9.67 -20.52 14.69
N ALA A 179 -8.72 -19.69 15.12
CA ALA A 179 -8.89 -18.78 16.24
C ALA A 179 -8.19 -17.44 15.97
N SER A 180 -8.76 -16.35 16.49
CA SER A 180 -8.20 -15.00 16.42
C SER A 180 -8.43 -14.25 17.73
N GLY A 181 -7.49 -13.39 18.10
CA GLY A 181 -7.51 -12.71 19.40
C GLY A 181 -6.48 -11.60 19.50
N ASN A 182 -6.34 -11.06 20.70
CA ASN A 182 -5.36 -10.01 20.98
C ASN A 182 -4.77 -10.14 22.40
N ALA A 183 -3.60 -9.52 22.59
CA ALA A 183 -2.93 -9.38 23.88
C ALA A 183 -2.33 -7.97 24.02
N THR A 184 -2.04 -7.56 25.26
CA THR A 184 -1.29 -6.31 25.52
C THR A 184 0.19 -6.61 25.58
N GLY A 185 0.94 -6.10 24.60
CA GLY A 185 2.39 -6.14 24.55
C GLY A 185 3.06 -4.97 25.30
N PRO A 186 4.40 -4.82 25.17
CA PRO A 186 5.13 -3.72 25.78
C PRO A 186 4.61 -2.34 25.33
N ASN A 187 4.78 -1.34 26.19
CA ASN A 187 4.32 0.04 25.98
C ASN A 187 2.81 0.17 25.70
N PHE A 188 1.98 -0.74 26.23
CA PHE A 188 0.53 -0.83 26.02
C PHE A 188 0.12 -1.07 24.55
N GLN A 189 1.04 -1.53 23.69
CA GLN A 189 0.73 -1.87 22.30
C GLN A 189 -0.15 -3.12 22.24
N THR A 190 -1.28 -3.06 21.52
CA THR A 190 -2.09 -4.27 21.26
C THR A 190 -1.42 -5.14 20.18
N ILE A 191 -1.20 -6.42 20.49
CA ILE A 191 -0.80 -7.45 19.53
C ILE A 191 -2.08 -8.15 19.07
N TYR A 192 -2.41 -8.08 17.78
CA TYR A 192 -3.49 -8.85 17.18
C TYR A 192 -2.89 -10.10 16.52
N ALA A 193 -3.49 -11.27 16.71
CA ALA A 193 -3.04 -12.49 16.06
C ALA A 193 -4.19 -13.42 15.66
N LEU A 194 -3.91 -14.31 14.72
CA LEU A 194 -4.73 -15.48 14.41
C LEU A 194 -3.85 -16.70 14.17
N ALA A 195 -4.43 -17.87 14.43
CA ALA A 195 -3.85 -19.18 14.14
C ALA A 195 -4.90 -20.04 13.43
N GLN A 196 -4.48 -20.76 12.39
CA GLN A 196 -5.39 -21.58 11.59
C GLN A 196 -4.73 -22.88 11.12
N CYS A 197 -5.53 -23.94 11.06
CA CYS A 197 -5.17 -25.26 10.53
C CYS A 197 -6.16 -25.67 9.44
N THR A 198 -5.77 -26.62 8.58
CA THR A 198 -6.73 -27.29 7.69
C THR A 198 -7.66 -28.20 8.54
N PRO A 199 -8.99 -28.20 8.31
CA PRO A 199 -9.94 -28.97 9.12
C PRO A 199 -9.73 -30.49 9.12
N ASP A 200 -9.09 -31.04 8.08
CA ASP A 200 -8.73 -32.47 7.94
C ASP A 200 -7.57 -32.93 8.86
N LEU A 201 -6.93 -32.02 9.61
CA LEU A 201 -6.00 -32.39 10.68
C LEU A 201 -6.75 -32.87 11.93
N SER A 202 -6.19 -33.86 12.64
CA SER A 202 -6.58 -34.11 14.02
C SER A 202 -6.27 -32.90 14.91
N PRO A 203 -6.93 -32.72 16.07
CA PRO A 203 -6.60 -31.65 17.01
C PRO A 203 -5.10 -31.65 17.38
N GLN A 204 -4.53 -32.83 17.64
CA GLN A 204 -3.10 -32.97 17.96
C GLN A 204 -2.21 -32.55 16.78
N ASN A 205 -2.49 -33.02 15.56
CA ASN A 205 -1.67 -32.65 14.40
C ASN A 205 -1.75 -31.14 14.09
N CYS A 206 -2.86 -30.48 14.44
CA CYS A 206 -2.97 -29.02 14.37
C CYS A 206 -2.11 -28.32 15.44
N VAL A 207 -2.13 -28.80 16.69
CA VAL A 207 -1.24 -28.33 17.77
C VAL A 207 0.23 -28.49 17.37
N ASP A 208 0.61 -29.66 16.85
CA ASP A 208 1.98 -29.96 16.43
C ASP A 208 2.40 -29.07 15.25
N CYS A 209 1.51 -28.89 14.26
CA CYS A 209 1.76 -28.02 13.12
C CYS A 209 2.04 -26.57 13.55
N LEU A 210 1.16 -25.99 14.37
CA LEU A 210 1.29 -24.61 14.83
C LEU A 210 2.48 -24.43 15.79
N THR A 211 2.80 -25.43 16.60
CA THR A 211 3.99 -25.44 17.44
C THR A 211 5.27 -25.48 16.60
N ASN A 212 5.31 -26.30 15.54
CA ASN A 212 6.40 -26.32 14.57
C ASN A 212 6.46 -25.04 13.72
N ALA A 213 5.34 -24.38 13.44
CA ALA A 213 5.33 -23.08 12.78
C ALA A 213 5.98 -22.03 13.69
N TYR A 214 5.58 -21.94 14.96
CA TYR A 214 6.18 -21.00 15.91
C TYR A 214 7.63 -21.35 16.28
N GLY A 215 8.01 -22.63 16.25
CA GLY A 215 9.39 -23.08 16.46
C GLY A 215 10.40 -22.48 15.48
N ASP A 216 9.97 -22.09 14.27
CA ASP A 216 10.82 -21.44 13.27
C ASP A 216 10.94 -19.92 13.48
N MET A 217 10.19 -19.33 14.42
CA MET A 217 10.22 -17.89 14.71
C MET A 217 11.65 -17.33 14.92
N PRO A 218 12.60 -18.00 15.61
CA PRO A 218 13.97 -17.50 15.76
C PRO A 218 14.74 -17.38 14.43
N ASN A 219 14.42 -18.22 13.45
CA ASN A 219 15.00 -18.22 12.10
C ASN A 219 14.20 -17.35 11.11
N CYS A 220 13.03 -16.86 11.52
CA CYS A 220 12.19 -16.02 10.69
C CYS A 220 12.78 -14.61 10.59
N PRO A 221 12.83 -13.99 9.40
CA PRO A 221 13.09 -12.54 9.27
C PRO A 221 12.02 -11.66 9.95
N CYS A 222 10.90 -12.27 10.35
CA CYS A 222 9.86 -11.68 11.19
C CYS A 222 10.19 -11.65 12.69
N ASN A 223 11.29 -12.25 13.16
CA ASN A 223 11.64 -12.25 14.57
C ASN A 223 11.83 -10.81 15.09
N GLY A 224 11.11 -10.44 16.16
CA GLY A 224 11.18 -9.09 16.75
C GLY A 224 10.47 -7.99 15.94
N LYS A 225 9.83 -8.31 14.81
CA LYS A 225 9.01 -7.37 14.05
C LYS A 225 7.66 -7.12 14.74
N ARG A 226 7.06 -5.95 14.51
CA ARG A 226 5.71 -5.62 15.02
C ARG A 226 4.57 -6.28 14.23
N GLY A 227 4.90 -7.17 13.29
CA GLY A 227 3.94 -7.96 12.53
C GLY A 227 4.63 -8.93 11.56
N GLY A 228 4.09 -10.13 11.47
CA GLY A 228 4.71 -11.26 10.80
C GLY A 228 3.75 -12.41 10.54
N ARG A 229 4.15 -13.31 9.63
CA ARG A 229 3.37 -14.45 9.17
C ARG A 229 4.29 -15.62 8.90
N ILE A 230 3.88 -16.80 9.36
CA ILE A 230 4.49 -18.08 8.98
C ILE A 230 3.38 -18.90 8.31
N ILE A 231 3.51 -19.09 7.00
CA ILE A 231 2.46 -19.65 6.14
C ILE A 231 2.90 -21.03 5.66
N GLY A 232 2.30 -22.08 6.19
CA GLY A 232 2.40 -23.45 5.65
C GLY A 232 1.07 -23.90 5.06
N VAL A 233 1.10 -24.97 4.26
CA VAL A 233 -0.11 -25.56 3.63
C VAL A 233 -1.11 -26.08 4.66
N ARG A 234 -0.60 -26.68 5.75
CA ARG A 234 -1.40 -27.42 6.74
C ARG A 234 -1.82 -26.56 7.93
N CYS A 235 -1.05 -25.52 8.23
CA CYS A 235 -1.36 -24.50 9.22
C CYS A 235 -0.59 -23.21 8.95
N ASN A 236 -1.10 -22.11 9.47
CA ASN A 236 -0.43 -20.82 9.45
C ASN A 236 -0.78 -20.01 10.70
N PHE A 237 0.04 -19.01 11.01
CA PHE A 237 -0.33 -17.93 11.91
C PHE A 237 0.10 -16.59 11.35
N ARG A 238 -0.60 -15.54 11.79
CA ARG A 238 -0.28 -14.14 11.48
C ARG A 238 -0.48 -13.31 12.72
N TYR A 239 0.39 -12.33 12.91
CA TYR A 239 0.25 -11.29 13.92
C TYR A 239 0.59 -9.92 13.34
N GLU A 240 -0.02 -8.86 13.89
CA GLU A 240 0.22 -7.46 13.52
C GLU A 240 -0.10 -6.55 14.74
N SER A 241 0.44 -5.34 14.75
CA SER A 241 0.09 -4.29 15.72
C SER A 241 -1.27 -3.61 15.48
N SER A 242 -1.96 -3.96 14.39
CA SER A 242 -3.27 -3.42 14.00
C SER A 242 -4.22 -4.56 13.63
N ARG A 243 -5.51 -4.44 13.98
CA ARG A 243 -6.51 -5.47 13.68
C ARG A 243 -6.64 -5.69 12.17
N PHE A 244 -6.62 -6.96 11.74
CA PHE A 244 -6.66 -7.37 10.34
C PHE A 244 -7.66 -8.51 10.05
N PHE A 245 -8.48 -8.87 11.04
CA PHE A 245 -9.51 -9.91 10.96
C PHE A 245 -10.86 -9.40 11.48
N ASN A 246 -11.93 -9.92 10.88
CA ASN A 246 -13.30 -9.65 11.33
C ASN A 246 -13.62 -10.43 12.62
N GLU A 247 -14.58 -9.91 13.40
CA GLU A 247 -15.11 -10.63 14.55
C GLU A 247 -16.03 -11.75 14.06
N VAL A 248 -15.71 -12.99 14.39
CA VAL A 248 -16.48 -14.17 13.94
C VAL A 248 -17.47 -14.53 15.04
N PRO A 249 -18.79 -14.59 14.76
CA PRO A 249 -19.77 -15.11 15.71
C PRO A 249 -19.40 -16.54 16.10
N PHE A 250 -19.36 -16.82 17.41
CA PHE A 250 -19.02 -18.14 17.93
C PHE A 250 -20.21 -19.10 17.74
N GLU A 251 -20.38 -19.67 16.54
CA GLU A 251 -21.32 -20.76 16.30
C GLU A 251 -20.87 -22.00 17.10
N ALA A 252 -21.46 -22.20 18.27
CA ALA A 252 -21.31 -23.44 19.01
C ALA A 252 -21.90 -24.60 18.19
N LEU A 253 -21.08 -25.60 17.85
CA LEU A 253 -21.54 -26.82 17.21
C LEU A 253 -22.56 -27.53 18.12
N PRO A 254 -23.69 -28.03 17.60
CA PRO A 254 -24.60 -28.87 18.38
C PRO A 254 -23.88 -30.16 18.82
N PRO A 255 -24.19 -30.71 20.00
CA PRO A 255 -23.52 -31.88 20.52
C PRO A 255 -23.72 -33.10 19.60
N THR A 256 -22.64 -33.80 19.30
CA THR A 256 -22.64 -35.04 18.53
C THR A 256 -23.43 -36.12 19.26
N GLY A 257 -24.59 -36.48 18.73
CA GLY A 257 -25.32 -37.67 19.15
C GLY A 257 -24.57 -38.94 18.75
N ASN A 258 -24.51 -39.90 19.66
CA ASN A 258 -24.04 -41.25 19.35
C ASN A 258 -25.08 -41.97 18.48
N ASP A 259 -24.68 -42.49 17.33
CA ASP A 259 -25.39 -43.57 16.66
C ASP A 259 -24.46 -44.77 16.45
N ASP A 260 -24.52 -45.68 17.42
CA ASP A 260 -24.14 -47.07 17.26
C ASP A 260 -25.31 -47.82 16.60
N LYS A 261 -25.13 -48.38 15.40
CA LYS A 261 -25.51 -49.78 15.08
C LYS A 261 -25.26 -50.25 13.63
N THR A 262 -24.42 -51.27 13.54
CA THR A 262 -24.58 -52.54 12.79
C THR A 262 -25.25 -52.61 11.41
N VAL A 263 -24.48 -53.17 10.48
CA VAL A 263 -24.83 -53.81 9.19
C VAL A 263 -25.93 -54.88 9.32
N PRO A 264 -26.78 -55.11 8.28
CA PRO A 264 -26.74 -56.42 7.61
C PRO A 264 -26.66 -56.36 6.06
N ILE A 265 -26.24 -57.48 5.49
CA ILE A 265 -26.02 -57.77 4.05
C ILE A 265 -27.24 -58.50 3.46
N GLY A 266 -27.53 -58.39 2.14
CA GLY A 266 -28.17 -59.51 1.43
C GLY A 266 -29.09 -59.26 0.22
N ASN A 267 -28.51 -59.05 -0.97
CA ASN A 267 -28.79 -59.71 -2.28
C ASN A 267 -30.20 -59.79 -2.94
N PRO A 268 -30.30 -60.13 -4.26
CA PRO A 268 -31.30 -59.54 -5.18
C PRO A 268 -32.29 -60.50 -5.90
N ILE A 269 -33.32 -59.92 -6.54
CA ILE A 269 -34.18 -60.38 -7.68
C ILE A 269 -34.84 -59.11 -8.31
N GLY A 270 -35.21 -58.99 -9.60
CA GLY A 270 -34.88 -59.80 -10.79
C GLY A 270 -35.97 -59.76 -11.92
N LYS A 271 -35.53 -59.54 -13.18
CA LYS A 271 -36.20 -59.76 -14.51
C LYS A 271 -37.26 -58.79 -15.09
N ASP A 272 -37.02 -58.51 -16.39
CA ASP A 272 -37.90 -58.50 -17.60
C ASP A 272 -39.24 -57.72 -17.57
N ASP A 273 -39.77 -57.16 -18.66
CA ASP A 273 -39.69 -57.55 -20.09
C ASP A 273 -39.85 -56.32 -21.02
N GLY A 274 -39.63 -56.47 -22.33
CA GLY A 274 -39.66 -55.37 -23.30
C GLY A 274 -41.02 -55.08 -23.93
N THR A 275 -41.13 -53.99 -24.71
CA THR A 275 -41.83 -53.88 -26.01
C THR A 275 -41.74 -52.44 -26.55
N ALA A 276 -41.42 -52.30 -27.83
CA ALA A 276 -41.74 -51.14 -28.67
C ALA A 276 -42.66 -51.63 -29.81
N PRO A 277 -43.53 -50.81 -30.42
CA PRO A 277 -43.03 -49.97 -31.52
C PRO A 277 -43.78 -48.66 -31.85
N THR A 278 -43.12 -47.86 -32.70
CA THR A 278 -43.66 -46.93 -33.74
C THR A 278 -44.45 -45.66 -33.36
N GLY A 279 -44.03 -44.55 -33.97
CA GLY A 279 -44.80 -43.29 -34.06
C GLY A 279 -43.91 -42.10 -34.46
N LYS A 280 -43.73 -41.85 -35.77
CA LYS A 280 -43.22 -40.55 -36.25
C LYS A 280 -44.37 -39.54 -36.20
N ASP A 281 -44.14 -38.32 -35.74
CA ASP A 281 -44.70 -37.11 -36.37
C ASP A 281 -44.09 -35.79 -35.85
N ASP A 282 -44.26 -34.76 -36.68
CA ASP A 282 -43.58 -33.46 -36.69
C ASP A 282 -43.79 -32.60 -35.41
N LYS A 283 -42.72 -32.40 -34.62
CA LYS A 283 -42.75 -31.56 -33.39
C LYS A 283 -41.53 -30.63 -33.20
N THR A 284 -40.56 -30.63 -34.11
CA THR A 284 -39.25 -29.99 -33.85
C THR A 284 -39.30 -28.46 -33.93
N ALA A 285 -40.11 -27.89 -34.83
CA ALA A 285 -40.14 -26.44 -35.04
C ALA A 285 -40.79 -25.65 -33.88
N ARG A 286 -41.84 -26.18 -33.26
CA ARG A 286 -42.63 -25.46 -32.24
C ARG A 286 -41.91 -25.35 -30.89
N THR A 287 -41.14 -26.38 -30.52
CA THR A 287 -40.36 -26.42 -29.26
C THR A 287 -39.17 -25.45 -29.30
N VAL A 288 -38.52 -25.28 -30.45
CA VAL A 288 -37.40 -24.33 -30.61
C VAL A 288 -37.86 -22.90 -30.37
N ILE A 289 -39.02 -22.49 -30.90
CA ILE A 289 -39.55 -21.13 -30.72
C ILE A 289 -39.86 -20.84 -29.24
N ILE A 290 -40.46 -21.81 -28.52
CA ILE A 290 -40.84 -21.66 -27.11
C ILE A 290 -39.62 -21.52 -26.18
N ILE A 291 -38.47 -22.11 -26.53
CA ILE A 291 -37.25 -22.07 -25.71
C ILE A 291 -36.34 -20.90 -26.12
N VAL A 292 -36.16 -20.65 -27.42
CA VAL A 292 -35.22 -19.64 -27.92
C VAL A 292 -35.73 -18.21 -27.69
N VAL A 293 -37.03 -17.95 -27.84
CA VAL A 293 -37.57 -16.58 -27.66
C VAL A 293 -37.37 -16.07 -26.23
N PRO A 294 -37.71 -16.81 -25.15
CA PRO A 294 -37.41 -16.39 -23.78
C PRO A 294 -35.92 -16.13 -23.54
N ILE A 295 -35.04 -17.04 -23.98
CA ILE A 295 -33.58 -16.90 -23.80
C ILE A 295 -33.08 -15.62 -24.48
N VAL A 296 -33.49 -15.36 -25.73
CA VAL A 296 -33.12 -14.14 -26.47
C VAL A 296 -33.65 -12.89 -25.76
N THR A 297 -34.90 -12.89 -25.26
CA THR A 297 -35.42 -11.74 -24.51
C THR A 297 -34.70 -11.51 -23.18
N VAL A 298 -34.32 -12.56 -22.46
CA VAL A 298 -33.55 -12.45 -21.21
C VAL A 298 -32.14 -11.93 -21.47
N VAL A 299 -31.46 -12.40 -22.52
CA VAL A 299 -30.14 -11.89 -22.91
C VAL A 299 -30.21 -10.42 -23.31
N ILE A 300 -31.22 -10.01 -24.10
CA ILE A 300 -31.44 -8.60 -24.45
C ILE A 300 -31.69 -7.76 -23.18
N LEU A 301 -32.52 -8.23 -22.24
CA LEU A 301 -32.76 -7.55 -20.97
C LEU A 301 -31.49 -7.43 -20.13
N ILE A 302 -30.66 -8.48 -20.02
CA ILE A 302 -29.38 -8.44 -19.31
C ILE A 302 -28.42 -7.42 -19.95
N VAL A 303 -28.32 -7.40 -21.29
CA VAL A 303 -27.48 -6.42 -22.01
C VAL A 303 -28.02 -4.99 -21.82
N CYS A 304 -29.34 -4.78 -21.89
CA CYS A 304 -29.95 -3.48 -21.62
C CYS A 304 -29.71 -3.03 -20.18
N ILE A 305 -29.91 -3.92 -19.19
CA ILE A 305 -29.63 -3.63 -17.77
C ILE A 305 -28.13 -3.32 -17.58
N TYR A 306 -27.22 -4.09 -18.18
CA TYR A 306 -25.79 -3.82 -18.11
C TYR A 306 -25.42 -2.45 -18.70
N VAL A 307 -25.93 -2.12 -19.89
CA VAL A 307 -25.69 -0.80 -20.53
C VAL A 307 -26.32 0.34 -19.73
N ILE A 308 -27.51 0.14 -19.14
CA ILE A 308 -28.15 1.11 -18.25
C ILE A 308 -27.31 1.28 -16.98
N CYS A 309 -26.89 0.20 -16.31
CA CYS A 309 -26.01 0.23 -15.14
C CYS A 309 -24.67 0.91 -15.43
N MET A 310 -24.03 0.63 -16.58
CA MET A 310 -22.80 1.33 -16.99
C MET A 310 -23.04 2.82 -17.24
N LYS A 311 -24.13 3.20 -17.94
CA LYS A 311 -24.49 4.60 -18.14
C LYS A 311 -24.84 5.30 -16.83
N MET A 312 -25.53 4.63 -15.91
CA MET A 312 -25.85 5.14 -14.57
C MET A 312 -24.61 5.25 -13.69
N ARG A 313 -23.63 4.35 -13.81
CA ARG A 313 -22.36 4.42 -13.06
C ARG A 313 -21.45 5.54 -13.60
N LYS A 314 -21.37 5.72 -14.94
CA LYS A 314 -20.68 6.87 -15.56
C LYS A 314 -21.36 8.19 -15.22
N ARG A 315 -22.69 8.26 -15.33
CA ARG A 315 -23.48 9.42 -14.89
C ARG A 315 -23.26 9.70 -13.41
N LYS A 316 -23.49 8.75 -12.51
CA LYS A 316 -23.29 8.94 -11.07
C LYS A 316 -21.89 9.48 -10.73
N LEU A 317 -20.82 9.01 -11.37
CA LEU A 317 -19.47 9.55 -11.13
C LEU A 317 -19.32 11.00 -11.63
N VAL A 318 -19.90 11.34 -12.79
CA VAL A 318 -19.91 12.72 -13.32
C VAL A 318 -20.81 13.62 -12.46
N ASP A 319 -22.04 13.18 -12.17
CA ASP A 319 -23.03 13.86 -11.32
C ASP A 319 -22.49 14.07 -9.89
N GLU A 320 -21.67 13.16 -9.36
CA GLU A 320 -21.01 13.30 -8.05
C GLU A 320 -19.84 14.31 -8.11
N ILE A 321 -19.06 14.33 -9.19
CA ILE A 321 -18.07 15.40 -9.46
C ILE A 321 -18.78 16.76 -9.63
N GLN A 322 -20.00 16.77 -10.14
CA GLN A 322 -20.82 17.96 -10.41
C GLN A 322 -21.60 18.43 -9.17
N SER A 323 -22.05 17.54 -8.29
CA SER A 323 -22.75 17.88 -7.04
C SER A 323 -21.81 18.41 -5.95
N ILE A 324 -20.56 17.94 -5.90
CA ILE A 324 -19.50 18.48 -5.04
C ILE A 324 -19.10 19.91 -5.48
N ARG A 325 -19.53 20.38 -6.66
CA ARG A 325 -19.10 21.66 -7.25
C ARG A 325 -19.93 22.89 -6.89
N GLY A 326 -21.16 22.75 -6.36
CA GLY A 326 -21.93 23.80 -5.69
C GLY A 326 -22.03 25.16 -6.40
N ASP A 327 -22.96 25.27 -7.36
CA ASP A 327 -23.50 26.46 -8.09
C ASP A 327 -22.55 27.52 -8.69
N ASP A 328 -21.30 27.64 -8.27
CA ASP A 328 -20.33 28.57 -8.83
C ASP A 328 -19.52 27.93 -9.99
N ILE A 329 -19.75 28.46 -11.19
CA ILE A 329 -18.92 28.37 -12.40
C ILE A 329 -19.21 27.18 -13.35
N SER A 330 -19.78 27.54 -14.51
CA SER A 330 -20.12 26.71 -15.66
C SER A 330 -18.94 26.20 -16.52
N THR A 331 -17.74 26.00 -15.95
CA THR A 331 -16.52 25.58 -16.69
C THR A 331 -16.22 24.08 -16.57
N ALA A 332 -17.05 23.32 -15.86
CA ALA A 332 -16.85 21.89 -15.65
C ALA A 332 -16.75 21.07 -16.94
N GLU A 333 -17.66 21.33 -17.90
CA GLU A 333 -17.72 20.62 -19.18
C GLU A 333 -16.59 21.03 -20.14
N SER A 334 -15.90 22.17 -19.90
CA SER A 334 -14.81 22.64 -20.76
C SER A 334 -13.43 22.11 -20.38
N LEU A 335 -13.32 21.28 -19.33
CA LEU A 335 -12.05 20.74 -18.82
C LEU A 335 -11.87 19.23 -19.10
N GLN A 336 -12.86 18.58 -19.72
CA GLN A 336 -12.74 17.18 -20.11
C GLN A 336 -12.20 17.07 -21.54
N TYR A 337 -11.10 16.33 -21.70
CA TYR A 337 -10.54 15.98 -23.00
C TYR A 337 -11.00 14.59 -23.45
N ASP A 338 -11.20 14.43 -24.76
CA ASP A 338 -11.38 13.11 -25.36
C ASP A 338 -10.07 12.31 -25.34
N PHE A 339 -10.19 10.99 -25.12
CA PHE A 339 -9.05 10.09 -25.12
C PHE A 339 -8.28 10.10 -26.45
N SER A 340 -8.98 10.25 -27.58
CA SER A 340 -8.37 10.41 -28.90
C SER A 340 -7.45 11.62 -28.98
N THR A 341 -7.89 12.78 -28.48
CA THR A 341 -7.11 14.03 -28.44
C THR A 341 -5.84 13.87 -27.61
N ILE A 342 -5.94 13.27 -26.41
CA ILE A 342 -4.78 13.05 -25.55
C ILE A 342 -3.82 12.00 -26.12
N ARG A 343 -4.36 10.92 -26.71
CA ARG A 343 -3.57 9.89 -27.38
C ARG A 343 -2.82 10.46 -28.59
N THR A 344 -3.43 11.33 -29.38
CA THR A 344 -2.72 12.03 -30.48
C THR A 344 -1.69 13.01 -29.93
N ALA A 345 -2.02 13.78 -28.89
CA ALA A 345 -1.11 14.76 -28.30
C ALA A 345 0.17 14.15 -27.70
N THR A 346 0.10 12.91 -27.18
CA THR A 346 1.24 12.19 -26.58
C THR A 346 1.97 11.23 -27.53
N ASP A 347 1.62 11.23 -28.83
CA ASP A 347 2.06 10.23 -29.81
C ASP A 347 1.82 8.79 -29.33
N ASN A 348 0.55 8.49 -29.05
CA ASN A 348 0.08 7.22 -28.51
C ASN A 348 0.80 6.78 -27.22
N PHE A 349 1.08 7.73 -26.32
CA PHE A 349 1.87 7.51 -25.10
C PHE A 349 3.26 6.92 -25.38
N SER A 350 3.91 7.39 -26.45
CA SER A 350 5.24 6.95 -26.87
C SER A 350 6.26 7.09 -25.73
N ASN A 351 7.12 6.08 -25.57
CA ASN A 351 8.21 6.12 -24.59
C ASN A 351 9.20 7.27 -24.85
N ALA A 352 9.29 7.78 -26.09
CA ALA A 352 10.10 8.97 -26.40
C ALA A 352 9.56 10.24 -25.73
N ASN A 353 8.25 10.29 -25.44
CA ASN A 353 7.60 11.39 -24.75
C ASN A 353 7.52 11.19 -23.23
N LYS A 354 8.04 10.08 -22.68
CA LYS A 354 7.92 9.77 -21.24
C LYS A 354 8.83 10.69 -20.41
N LEU A 355 8.22 11.53 -19.57
CA LEU A 355 8.91 12.46 -18.67
C LEU A 355 9.36 11.77 -17.38
N GLY A 356 8.64 10.73 -16.94
CA GLY A 356 8.95 9.99 -15.73
C GLY A 356 7.90 8.93 -15.41
N GLN A 357 8.08 8.22 -14.29
CA GLN A 357 7.11 7.31 -13.73
C GLN A 357 7.28 7.26 -12.21
N GLY A 358 6.21 7.56 -11.48
CA GLY A 358 6.14 7.43 -10.03
C GLY A 358 5.28 6.23 -9.61
N GLY A 359 4.99 6.11 -8.31
CA GLY A 359 4.09 5.09 -7.77
C GLY A 359 2.65 5.18 -8.31
N PHE A 360 2.27 6.34 -8.87
CA PHE A 360 0.94 6.64 -9.39
C PHE A 360 0.85 6.49 -10.93
N GLY A 361 1.90 6.02 -11.59
CA GLY A 361 1.93 5.76 -13.03
C GLY A 361 2.88 6.65 -13.83
N PRO A 362 2.96 6.43 -15.16
CA PRO A 362 3.82 7.20 -16.06
C PRO A 362 3.25 8.60 -16.39
N VAL A 363 4.16 9.55 -16.59
CA VAL A 363 3.86 10.91 -17.06
C VAL A 363 4.50 11.12 -18.43
N TYR A 364 3.74 11.65 -19.37
CA TYR A 364 4.16 11.89 -20.76
C TYR A 364 4.09 13.38 -21.11
N LYS A 365 5.05 13.87 -21.88
CA LYS A 365 4.90 15.13 -22.60
C LYS A 365 3.87 14.95 -23.71
N GLY A 366 3.04 15.95 -23.93
CA GLY A 366 2.17 16.02 -25.08
C GLY A 366 2.12 17.42 -25.67
N LYS A 367 1.63 17.52 -26.90
CA LYS A 367 1.34 18.79 -27.57
C LYS A 367 -0.07 18.77 -28.12
N LEU A 368 -0.93 19.61 -27.56
CA LEU A 368 -2.32 19.76 -28.01
C LEU A 368 -2.37 20.39 -29.41
N SER A 369 -3.51 20.25 -30.10
CA SER A 369 -3.73 20.77 -31.46
C SER A 369 -3.59 22.29 -31.58
N ASN A 370 -3.84 23.04 -30.49
CA ASN A 370 -3.59 24.47 -30.37
C ASN A 370 -2.09 24.84 -30.20
N GLY A 371 -1.20 23.85 -30.21
CA GLY A 371 0.25 24.02 -30.03
C GLY A 371 0.71 24.03 -28.56
N GLN A 372 -0.19 23.99 -27.59
CA GLN A 372 0.14 24.03 -26.17
C GLN A 372 0.82 22.74 -25.71
N GLU A 373 1.98 22.86 -25.05
CA GLU A 373 2.65 21.74 -24.41
C GLU A 373 2.00 21.40 -23.07
N VAL A 374 1.82 20.10 -22.81
CA VAL A 374 1.15 19.57 -21.62
C VAL A 374 1.93 18.39 -21.03
N ALA A 375 1.72 18.13 -19.74
CA ALA A 375 2.17 16.91 -19.07
C ALA A 375 0.94 16.03 -18.75
N VAL A 376 0.92 14.81 -19.25
CA VAL A 376 -0.19 13.86 -19.12
C VAL A 376 0.20 12.75 -18.16
N LYS A 377 -0.35 12.78 -16.93
CA LYS A 377 -0.20 11.72 -15.92
C LYS A 377 -1.27 10.65 -16.21
N ARG A 378 -0.85 9.44 -16.56
CA ARG A 378 -1.73 8.29 -16.83
C ARG A 378 -1.74 7.41 -15.59
N LEU A 379 -2.83 7.48 -14.82
CA LEU A 379 -2.96 6.70 -13.59
C LEU A 379 -3.24 5.23 -13.92
N SER A 380 -2.74 4.31 -13.09
CA SER A 380 -2.98 2.87 -13.28
C SER A 380 -4.45 2.52 -13.00
N ALA A 381 -5.08 1.82 -13.95
CA ALA A 381 -6.46 1.34 -13.82
C ALA A 381 -6.61 0.19 -12.81
N ASP A 382 -5.53 -0.53 -12.53
CA ASP A 382 -5.58 -1.82 -11.81
C ASP A 382 -5.50 -1.67 -10.28
N SER A 383 -5.68 -0.45 -9.76
CA SER A 383 -5.70 -0.19 -8.33
C SER A 383 -6.91 0.64 -7.92
N GLY A 384 -7.63 0.22 -6.89
CA GLY A 384 -8.67 1.04 -6.24
C GLY A 384 -8.14 2.33 -5.61
N GLN A 385 -6.81 2.51 -5.61
CA GLN A 385 -6.14 3.75 -5.25
C GLN A 385 -6.14 4.79 -6.38
N GLY A 386 -5.92 4.36 -7.64
CA GLY A 386 -5.87 5.26 -8.79
C GLY A 386 -7.18 6.02 -9.03
N ASP A 387 -8.33 5.36 -8.83
CA ASP A 387 -9.64 6.02 -8.89
C ASP A 387 -9.83 7.08 -7.77
N LEU A 388 -9.32 6.81 -6.56
CA LEU A 388 -9.40 7.76 -5.44
C LEU A 388 -8.47 8.96 -5.65
N GLU A 389 -7.24 8.72 -6.13
CA GLU A 389 -6.28 9.77 -6.50
C GLU A 389 -6.80 10.63 -7.65
N PHE A 390 -7.36 10.01 -8.70
CA PHE A 390 -8.02 10.72 -9.79
C PHE A 390 -9.13 11.64 -9.28
N LYS A 391 -10.01 11.13 -8.42
CA LYS A 391 -11.09 11.92 -7.81
C LYS A 391 -10.54 13.07 -6.97
N ASN A 392 -9.49 12.84 -6.18
CA ASN A 392 -8.82 13.90 -5.41
C ASN A 392 -8.23 14.96 -6.34
N GLU A 393 -7.39 14.58 -7.31
CA GLU A 393 -6.71 15.56 -8.19
C GLU A 393 -7.71 16.37 -9.03
N VAL A 394 -8.77 15.75 -9.56
CA VAL A 394 -9.84 16.47 -10.30
C VAL A 394 -10.64 17.40 -9.40
N VAL A 395 -11.07 16.95 -8.21
CA VAL A 395 -11.93 17.77 -7.32
C VAL A 395 -11.16 18.91 -6.66
N LEU A 396 -9.91 18.67 -6.26
CA LEU A 396 -9.06 19.63 -5.56
C LEU A 396 -8.38 20.58 -6.54
N VAL A 397 -7.56 20.05 -7.46
CA VAL A 397 -6.62 20.86 -8.24
C VAL A 397 -7.34 21.70 -9.30
N SER A 398 -8.53 21.31 -9.76
CA SER A 398 -9.33 22.16 -10.65
C SER A 398 -9.78 23.49 -10.02
N ARG A 399 -9.66 23.65 -8.69
CA ARG A 399 -9.97 24.89 -7.97
C ARG A 399 -8.72 25.68 -7.55
N LEU A 400 -7.51 25.14 -7.76
CA LEU A 400 -6.26 25.75 -7.30
C LEU A 400 -5.62 26.56 -8.42
N GLN A 401 -5.39 27.85 -8.16
CA GLN A 401 -4.71 28.76 -9.07
C GLN A 401 -3.72 29.61 -8.28
N HIS A 402 -2.46 29.18 -8.27
CA HIS A 402 -1.38 29.88 -7.60
C HIS A 402 -0.06 29.68 -8.35
N ARG A 403 0.80 30.71 -8.37
CA ARG A 403 2.05 30.71 -9.16
C ARG A 403 3.01 29.58 -8.77
N ASN A 404 2.99 29.18 -7.50
CA ASN A 404 3.83 28.11 -6.94
C ASN A 404 3.16 26.73 -6.86
N LEU A 405 2.05 26.52 -7.57
CA LEU A 405 1.45 25.19 -7.78
C LEU A 405 1.45 24.85 -9.28
N VAL A 406 1.45 23.56 -9.62
CA VAL A 406 1.25 23.10 -11.01
C VAL A 406 -0.24 23.13 -11.33
N ARG A 407 -0.62 23.83 -12.41
CA ARG A 407 -2.00 23.98 -12.84
C ARG A 407 -2.51 22.74 -13.59
N LEU A 408 -3.60 22.15 -13.08
CA LEU A 408 -4.40 21.18 -13.83
C LEU A 408 -5.15 21.94 -14.95
N LEU A 409 -4.95 21.50 -16.19
CA LEU A 409 -5.61 22.02 -17.39
C LEU A 409 -6.90 21.26 -17.72
N GLY A 410 -6.99 19.99 -17.31
CA GLY A 410 -8.15 19.15 -17.54
C GLY A 410 -7.88 17.68 -17.25
N PHE A 411 -8.82 16.82 -17.62
CA PHE A 411 -8.73 15.37 -17.39
C PHE A 411 -9.39 14.60 -18.54
N CYS A 412 -9.08 13.30 -18.66
CA CYS A 412 -9.82 12.38 -19.52
C CYS A 412 -10.28 11.18 -18.70
N LEU A 413 -11.55 10.84 -18.86
CA LEU A 413 -12.24 9.72 -18.22
C LEU A 413 -12.96 8.89 -19.30
N ASP A 414 -12.30 7.84 -19.77
CA ASP A 414 -12.84 6.96 -20.81
C ASP A 414 -12.54 5.48 -20.53
N GLY A 415 -13.58 4.66 -20.37
CA GLY A 415 -13.45 3.27 -19.92
C GLY A 415 -12.63 3.13 -18.63
N THR A 416 -11.51 2.42 -18.72
CA THR A 416 -10.52 2.24 -17.65
C THR A 416 -9.49 3.38 -17.56
N GLU A 417 -9.40 4.25 -18.57
CA GLU A 417 -8.41 5.32 -18.61
C GLU A 417 -8.74 6.43 -17.60
N ARG A 418 -7.70 6.89 -16.91
CA ARG A 418 -7.70 7.98 -15.92
C ARG A 418 -6.50 8.87 -16.21
N LEU A 419 -6.72 9.91 -17.00
CA LEU A 419 -5.63 10.81 -17.42
C LEU A 419 -5.84 12.20 -16.79
N LEU A 420 -4.78 12.75 -16.22
CA LEU A 420 -4.74 14.12 -15.73
C LEU A 420 -3.81 14.94 -16.62
N VAL A 421 -4.28 16.09 -17.09
CA VAL A 421 -3.58 16.95 -18.05
C VAL A 421 -3.15 18.21 -17.33
N TYR A 422 -1.84 18.37 -17.16
CA TYR A 422 -1.18 19.48 -16.49
C TYR A 422 -0.47 20.40 -17.48
N GLU A 423 -0.18 21.63 -17.05
CA GLU A 423 0.80 22.47 -17.74
C GLU A 423 2.17 21.77 -17.80
N PHE A 424 2.86 21.87 -18.94
CA PHE A 424 4.22 21.33 -19.04
C PHE A 424 5.21 22.26 -18.31
N VAL A 425 5.97 21.69 -17.38
CA VAL A 425 6.96 22.41 -16.56
C VAL A 425 8.37 21.95 -16.98
N PRO A 426 9.19 22.81 -17.62
CA PRO A 426 10.29 22.36 -18.46
C PRO A 426 11.54 21.88 -17.71
N ASN A 427 11.86 22.44 -16.53
CA ASN A 427 13.06 22.08 -15.76
C ASN A 427 12.82 20.92 -14.78
N ALA A 428 11.89 20.02 -15.09
CA ALA A 428 11.62 18.79 -14.35
C ALA A 428 11.43 19.01 -12.83
N SER A 429 11.82 18.04 -11.99
CA SER A 429 11.69 18.06 -10.53
C SER A 429 12.98 18.47 -9.81
N LEU A 430 12.84 19.10 -8.65
CA LEU A 430 13.93 19.68 -7.86
C LEU A 430 14.95 18.63 -7.38
N ASP A 431 14.52 17.40 -7.10
CA ASP A 431 15.41 16.27 -6.75
C ASP A 431 16.42 15.95 -7.86
N GLN A 432 16.04 16.10 -9.13
CA GLN A 432 16.93 15.94 -10.28
C GLN A 432 18.00 17.03 -10.38
N PHE A 433 17.84 18.15 -9.67
CA PHE A 433 18.85 19.21 -9.58
C PHE A 433 19.64 19.11 -8.28
N LEU A 434 18.98 18.87 -7.13
CA LEU A 434 19.65 18.78 -5.83
C LEU A 434 20.61 17.60 -5.72
N PHE A 435 20.29 16.46 -6.33
CA PHE A 435 21.05 15.21 -6.13
C PHE A 435 21.93 14.82 -7.32
N ASP A 436 21.91 15.59 -8.41
CA ASP A 436 22.81 15.44 -9.55
C ASP A 436 24.05 16.36 -9.38
N PRO A 437 25.28 15.83 -9.30
CA PRO A 437 26.48 16.63 -9.03
C PRO A 437 26.80 17.74 -10.04
N VAL A 438 26.23 17.68 -11.26
CA VAL A 438 26.41 18.67 -12.33
C VAL A 438 25.31 19.71 -12.25
N LYS A 439 24.03 19.29 -12.22
CA LYS A 439 22.88 20.21 -12.14
C LYS A 439 22.80 20.95 -10.80
N ARG A 440 23.29 20.36 -9.70
CA ARG A 440 23.35 21.02 -8.37
C ARG A 440 24.12 22.33 -8.37
N ARG A 441 25.10 22.48 -9.29
CA ARG A 441 25.86 23.73 -9.49
C ARG A 441 25.00 24.87 -10.05
N GLN A 442 23.84 24.56 -10.63
CA GLN A 442 22.87 25.54 -11.12
C GLN A 442 21.92 26.02 -10.01
N LEU A 443 22.03 25.49 -8.80
CA LEU A 443 21.28 25.91 -7.61
C LEU A 443 22.22 26.64 -6.64
N ASP A 444 22.51 27.89 -6.97
CA ASP A 444 23.13 28.86 -6.06
C ASP A 444 22.19 29.20 -4.87
N TRP A 445 22.69 29.99 -3.91
CA TRP A 445 21.89 30.38 -2.75
C TRP A 445 20.62 31.16 -3.12
N GLU A 446 20.70 32.07 -4.09
CA GLU A 446 19.57 32.92 -4.47
C GLU A 446 18.42 32.06 -5.00
N ARG A 447 18.73 31.10 -5.88
CA ARG A 447 17.78 30.13 -6.43
C ARG A 447 17.23 29.22 -5.33
N ARG A 448 18.07 28.68 -4.44
CA ARG A 448 17.62 27.85 -3.32
C ARG A 448 16.70 28.61 -2.36
N SER A 449 17.03 29.84 -2.01
CA SER A 449 16.20 30.72 -1.19
C SER A 449 14.86 31.05 -1.87
N ARG A 450 14.88 31.36 -3.17
CA ARG A 450 13.68 31.58 -3.99
C ARG A 450 12.78 30.33 -4.06
N ILE A 451 13.39 29.14 -4.13
CA ILE A 451 12.70 27.84 -4.09
C ILE A 451 12.07 27.61 -2.71
N ILE A 452 12.83 27.77 -1.61
CA ILE A 452 12.32 27.63 -0.24
C ILE A 452 11.13 28.57 -0.01
N GLY A 453 11.27 29.86 -0.32
CA GLY A 453 10.20 30.85 -0.15
C GLY A 453 9.00 30.63 -1.10
N GLY A 454 9.23 30.09 -2.30
CA GLY A 454 8.17 29.75 -3.24
C GLY A 454 7.35 28.54 -2.81
N VAL A 455 8.01 27.48 -2.32
CA VAL A 455 7.32 26.33 -1.71
C VAL A 455 6.55 26.77 -0.46
N ALA A 456 7.15 27.61 0.40
CA ALA A 456 6.48 28.11 1.60
C ALA A 456 5.17 28.85 1.29
N ARG A 457 5.19 29.75 0.29
CA ARG A 457 3.97 30.42 -0.23
C ARG A 457 2.98 29.45 -0.89
N GLY A 458 3.48 28.42 -1.57
CA GLY A 458 2.65 27.37 -2.17
C GLY A 458 1.85 26.60 -1.12
N ILE A 459 2.47 26.18 -0.01
CA ILE A 459 1.80 25.49 1.08
C ILE A 459 0.90 26.44 1.89
N LEU A 460 1.34 27.67 2.16
CA LEU A 460 0.50 28.69 2.81
C LEU A 460 -0.83 28.88 2.07
N TYR A 461 -0.80 28.95 0.73
CA TYR A 461 -2.01 29.03 -0.08
C TYR A 461 -2.92 27.81 0.10
N LEU A 462 -2.39 26.59 0.23
CA LEU A 462 -3.19 25.40 0.50
C LEU A 462 -3.80 25.40 1.91
N HIS A 463 -3.10 25.94 2.90
CA HIS A 463 -3.52 25.90 4.31
C HIS A 463 -4.48 27.04 4.71
N GLU A 464 -4.28 28.24 4.17
CA GLU A 464 -4.89 29.48 4.67
C GLU A 464 -5.50 30.36 3.55
N ASP A 465 -4.83 30.59 2.41
CA ASP A 465 -5.31 31.58 1.40
C ASP A 465 -6.30 31.04 0.35
N SER A 466 -6.47 29.72 0.23
CA SER A 466 -7.40 29.12 -0.74
C SER A 466 -8.81 28.93 -0.14
N ARG A 467 -9.83 28.83 -1.01
CA ARG A 467 -11.26 28.70 -0.60
C ARG A 467 -11.54 27.49 0.31
N LEU A 468 -10.66 26.50 0.33
CA LEU A 468 -10.79 25.25 1.09
C LEU A 468 -9.43 24.89 1.70
N ARG A 469 -9.37 24.60 3.00
CA ARG A 469 -8.14 24.14 3.65
C ARG A 469 -7.75 22.76 3.10
N ILE A 470 -6.55 22.65 2.53
CA ILE A 470 -6.04 21.43 1.89
C ILE A 470 -4.71 21.03 2.52
N ILE A 471 -4.62 19.78 2.97
CA ILE A 471 -3.37 19.18 3.47
C ILE A 471 -2.76 18.33 2.34
N HIS A 472 -1.50 18.55 1.99
CA HIS A 472 -0.81 17.92 0.85
C HIS A 472 -0.41 16.46 1.13
N ARG A 473 0.11 16.18 2.35
CA ARG A 473 0.53 14.86 2.88
C ARG A 473 1.72 14.18 2.18
N ASP A 474 2.12 14.60 0.99
CA ASP A 474 3.31 14.05 0.28
C ASP A 474 4.19 15.15 -0.33
N LEU A 475 4.52 16.18 0.47
CA LEU A 475 5.47 17.22 0.07
C LEU A 475 6.91 16.67 0.15
N LYS A 476 7.65 16.71 -0.96
CA LYS A 476 9.02 16.20 -1.10
C LYS A 476 9.73 16.82 -2.31
N ALA A 477 11.04 16.64 -2.42
CA ALA A 477 11.84 17.25 -3.49
C ALA A 477 11.41 16.82 -4.92
N SER A 478 10.96 15.57 -5.11
CA SER A 478 10.46 15.10 -6.41
C SER A 478 9.07 15.61 -6.78
N ASN A 479 8.30 16.14 -5.82
CA ASN A 479 6.98 16.76 -6.05
C ASN A 479 7.07 18.31 -6.15
N VAL A 480 8.27 18.88 -6.22
CA VAL A 480 8.49 20.30 -6.54
C VAL A 480 9.09 20.38 -7.94
N LEU A 481 8.31 20.83 -8.92
CA LEU A 481 8.77 21.07 -10.28
C LEU A 481 9.38 22.46 -10.44
N LEU A 482 10.22 22.67 -11.45
CA LEU A 482 10.88 23.95 -11.72
C LEU A 482 10.45 24.51 -13.09
N ASP A 483 9.92 25.74 -13.11
CA ASP A 483 9.60 26.43 -14.36
C ASP A 483 10.85 26.92 -15.12
N ALA A 484 10.66 27.55 -16.28
CA ALA A 484 11.76 27.99 -17.15
C ALA A 484 12.73 28.95 -16.43
N GLU A 485 12.20 29.76 -15.50
CA GLU A 485 12.92 30.74 -14.68
C GLU A 485 13.41 30.17 -13.33
N MET A 486 13.33 28.84 -13.15
CA MET A 486 13.72 28.08 -11.95
C MET A 486 12.90 28.42 -10.68
N ASN A 487 11.65 28.86 -10.82
CA ASN A 487 10.73 28.98 -9.70
C ASN A 487 10.04 27.65 -9.39
N PRO A 488 9.71 27.37 -8.11
CA PRO A 488 9.08 26.12 -7.71
C PRO A 488 7.58 26.11 -8.01
N LYS A 489 7.08 24.95 -8.46
CA LYS A 489 5.67 24.60 -8.58
C LYS A 489 5.41 23.25 -7.92
N ILE A 490 4.60 23.23 -6.86
CA ILE A 490 4.23 22.01 -6.13
C ILE A 490 3.25 21.19 -6.96
N SER A 491 3.44 19.87 -7.00
CA SER A 491 2.69 18.90 -7.80
C SER A 491 2.30 17.66 -6.99
N ASP A 492 1.53 16.76 -7.62
CA ASP A 492 1.14 15.44 -7.10
C ASP A 492 0.17 15.47 -5.90
N PHE A 493 -1.06 15.90 -6.14
CA PHE A 493 -2.10 16.08 -5.12
C PHE A 493 -2.98 14.83 -4.90
N GLY A 494 -2.63 13.65 -5.45
CA GLY A 494 -3.44 12.43 -5.31
C GLY A 494 -3.69 12.02 -3.85
N MET A 495 -2.78 12.42 -2.97
CA MET A 495 -2.79 12.13 -1.53
C MET A 495 -3.47 13.22 -0.69
N ALA A 496 -3.78 14.36 -1.29
CA ALA A 496 -4.24 15.54 -0.57
C ALA A 496 -5.65 15.35 0.03
N ARG A 497 -5.97 16.11 1.07
CA ARG A 497 -7.26 16.04 1.78
C ARG A 497 -7.81 17.42 2.08
N LEU A 498 -9.12 17.55 1.95
CA LEU A 498 -9.89 18.71 2.39
C LEU A 498 -10.14 18.63 3.89
N PHE A 499 -10.02 19.77 4.55
CA PHE A 499 -10.67 20.06 5.82
C PHE A 499 -11.80 21.06 5.58
N THR A 500 -12.89 20.87 6.30
CA THR A 500 -13.85 21.95 6.57
C THR A 500 -13.17 23.03 7.43
N LEU A 501 -13.73 24.24 7.46
CA LEU A 501 -13.05 25.40 8.08
C LEU A 501 -12.73 25.20 9.56
N ASP A 502 -13.57 24.45 10.27
CA ASP A 502 -13.44 24.15 11.70
C ASP A 502 -12.55 22.92 12.00
N GLU A 503 -12.23 22.11 10.99
CA GLU A 503 -11.33 20.96 11.15
C GLU A 503 -9.86 21.40 11.20
N THR A 504 -9.20 21.05 12.31
CA THR A 504 -7.79 21.35 12.59
C THR A 504 -6.89 20.12 12.42
N GLN A 505 -7.45 18.92 12.57
CA GLN A 505 -6.77 17.63 12.45
C GLN A 505 -7.72 16.59 11.85
N GLY A 506 -7.18 15.70 11.01
CA GLY A 506 -7.87 14.55 10.44
C GLY A 506 -7.13 13.26 10.77
N ASN A 507 -7.88 12.15 10.82
CA ASN A 507 -7.33 10.82 11.10
C ASN A 507 -7.56 9.90 9.90
N THR A 508 -6.64 8.97 9.64
CA THR A 508 -6.75 7.99 8.55
C THR A 508 -6.19 6.64 8.96
N SER A 509 -6.96 5.56 8.75
CA SER A 509 -6.46 4.18 8.86
C SER A 509 -5.46 3.84 7.75
N ARG A 510 -5.50 4.58 6.64
CA ARG A 510 -4.57 4.47 5.52
C ARG A 510 -3.46 5.51 5.64
N ILE A 511 -2.33 5.10 6.19
CA ILE A 511 -1.07 5.85 6.16
C ILE A 511 -0.46 5.67 4.77
N ALA A 512 -0.13 6.78 4.12
CA ALA A 512 0.48 6.78 2.80
C ALA A 512 1.24 8.10 2.57
N GLY A 513 2.43 8.04 2.02
CA GLY A 513 3.29 9.20 1.78
C GLY A 513 4.75 8.75 1.75
N THR A 514 5.66 9.66 1.46
CA THR A 514 7.08 9.31 1.31
C THR A 514 7.79 9.25 2.66
N TYR A 515 8.34 8.08 2.99
CA TYR A 515 9.15 7.87 4.19
C TYR A 515 10.34 8.85 4.25
N GLY A 516 10.68 9.33 5.44
CA GLY A 516 11.66 10.42 5.64
C GLY A 516 11.05 11.83 5.61
N TYR A 517 9.92 12.05 4.91
CA TYR A 517 9.19 13.32 4.93
C TYR A 517 7.96 13.30 5.84
N MET A 518 7.37 12.13 6.08
CA MET A 518 6.17 12.00 6.92
C MET A 518 6.43 12.41 8.38
N ALA A 519 5.57 13.28 8.90
CA ALA A 519 5.58 13.65 10.32
C ALA A 519 5.35 12.43 11.25
N PRO A 520 5.95 12.40 12.45
CA PRO A 520 5.86 11.24 13.36
C PRO A 520 4.42 10.88 13.73
N GLU A 521 3.58 11.85 14.09
CA GLU A 521 2.17 11.63 14.45
C GLU A 521 1.36 11.03 13.30
N TYR A 522 1.73 11.38 12.07
CA TYR A 522 1.12 10.86 10.86
C TYR A 522 1.62 9.43 10.54
N ALA A 523 2.92 9.19 10.65
CA ALA A 523 3.53 7.89 10.38
C ALA A 523 3.22 6.83 11.46
N MET A 524 2.98 7.24 12.71
CA MET A 524 2.68 6.33 13.83
C MET A 524 1.18 6.13 14.06
N HIS A 525 0.37 7.18 13.90
CA HIS A 525 -1.05 7.17 14.32
C HIS A 525 -2.03 7.56 13.20
N GLY A 526 -1.54 7.86 11.99
CA GLY A 526 -2.39 8.30 10.88
C GLY A 526 -3.04 9.67 11.11
N GLN A 527 -2.52 10.47 12.04
CA GLN A 527 -3.01 11.80 12.34
C GLN A 527 -2.34 12.81 11.40
N PHE A 528 -3.12 13.55 10.61
CA PHE A 528 -2.58 14.56 9.69
C PHE A 528 -3.23 15.92 9.95
N SER A 529 -2.45 16.98 9.74
CA SER A 529 -2.89 18.37 9.88
C SER A 529 -2.01 19.29 9.03
N VAL A 530 -2.29 20.60 9.06
CA VAL A 530 -1.37 21.62 8.50
C VAL A 530 0.05 21.48 9.07
N LYS A 531 0.21 21.08 10.33
CA LYS A 531 1.50 20.89 11.00
C LYS A 531 2.27 19.65 10.51
N SER A 532 1.60 18.71 9.84
CA SER A 532 2.24 17.54 9.24
C SER A 532 2.89 17.91 7.89
N ASP A 533 2.28 18.82 7.11
CA ASP A 533 2.92 19.42 5.93
C ASP A 533 4.07 20.37 6.31
N VAL A 534 3.96 21.11 7.44
CA VAL A 534 5.06 21.93 7.98
C VAL A 534 6.29 21.06 8.28
N PHE A 535 6.11 19.88 8.87
CA PHE A 535 7.21 18.94 9.10
C PHE A 535 7.88 18.52 7.78
N SER A 536 7.09 18.08 6.78
CA SER A 536 7.60 17.73 5.45
C SER A 536 8.34 18.89 4.77
N PHE A 537 7.87 20.13 4.96
CA PHE A 537 8.55 21.34 4.49
C PHE A 537 9.91 21.53 5.18
N GLY A 538 9.99 21.34 6.50
CA GLY A 538 11.25 21.42 7.24
C GLY A 538 12.29 20.41 6.74
N VAL A 539 11.89 19.15 6.53
CA VAL A 539 12.74 18.11 5.91
C VAL A 539 13.25 18.56 4.53
N LEU A 540 12.34 19.04 3.67
CA LEU A 540 12.68 19.52 2.33
C LEU A 540 13.65 20.70 2.35
N VAL A 541 13.53 21.62 3.30
CA VAL A 541 14.50 22.72 3.46
C VAL A 541 15.88 22.17 3.83
N LEU A 542 15.99 21.20 4.74
CA LEU A 542 17.29 20.60 5.11
C LEU A 542 17.95 19.87 3.94
N GLU A 543 17.18 19.21 3.07
CA GLU A 543 17.70 18.65 1.80
C GLU A 543 18.17 19.73 0.82
N ILE A 544 17.42 20.83 0.68
CA ILE A 544 17.83 21.97 -0.17
C ILE A 544 19.13 22.58 0.34
N LEU A 545 19.29 22.75 1.66
CA LEU A 545 20.48 23.38 2.26
C LEU A 545 21.72 22.48 2.21
N SER A 546 21.55 21.17 2.35
CA SER A 546 22.66 20.19 2.34
C SER A 546 23.02 19.67 0.95
N GLY A 547 22.09 19.67 0.00
CA GLY A 547 22.27 18.99 -1.28
C GLY A 547 22.42 17.47 -1.13
N GLN A 548 21.85 16.88 -0.07
CA GLN A 548 21.87 15.45 0.27
C GLN A 548 20.45 14.92 0.49
N ARG A 549 20.24 13.62 0.24
CA ARG A 549 18.95 12.93 0.44
C ARG A 549 18.76 12.56 1.90
N ASN A 550 17.56 12.75 2.44
CA ASN A 550 17.21 12.36 3.81
C ASN A 550 17.45 10.86 4.10
N THR A 551 17.12 9.95 3.17
CA THR A 551 17.26 8.49 3.37
C THR A 551 18.69 7.96 3.30
N CYS A 552 19.68 8.77 2.91
CA CYS A 552 21.04 8.32 2.60
C CYS A 552 22.11 9.35 2.97
N PHE A 553 21.98 10.02 4.11
CA PHE A 553 23.03 10.91 4.60
C PHE A 553 24.27 10.09 5.00
N LYS A 554 25.44 10.47 4.48
CA LYS A 554 26.72 9.80 4.77
C LYS A 554 27.71 10.78 5.35
N ASN A 555 28.04 10.64 6.63
CA ASN A 555 29.09 11.40 7.30
C ASN A 555 30.31 10.50 7.53
N GLY A 556 31.05 10.19 6.47
CA GLY A 556 32.16 9.23 6.53
C GLY A 556 31.66 7.80 6.73
N GLU A 557 31.93 7.21 7.88
CA GLU A 557 31.65 5.79 8.20
C GLU A 557 30.31 5.58 8.93
N SER A 558 29.67 6.61 9.50
CA SER A 558 28.34 6.50 10.11
C SER A 558 27.21 6.79 9.13
N VAL A 559 26.13 6.00 9.22
CA VAL A 559 24.84 6.27 8.57
C VAL A 559 23.92 6.90 9.61
N GLU A 560 23.84 8.22 9.59
CA GLU A 560 22.95 9.00 10.45
C GLU A 560 21.74 9.50 9.66
N ASP A 561 20.62 9.74 10.34
CA ASP A 561 19.47 10.42 9.74
C ASP A 561 19.75 11.93 9.59
N LEU A 562 19.26 12.54 8.50
CA LEU A 562 19.49 13.96 8.19
C LEU A 562 18.98 14.90 9.30
N LEU A 563 17.87 14.58 9.97
CA LEU A 563 17.30 15.40 11.04
C LEU A 563 18.16 15.32 12.31
N SER A 564 18.59 14.11 12.67
CA SER A 564 19.53 13.88 13.78
C SER A 564 20.86 14.60 13.54
N TYR A 565 21.43 14.48 12.34
CA TYR A 565 22.68 15.17 11.98
C TYR A 565 22.53 16.70 12.03
N ALA A 566 21.45 17.25 11.45
CA ALA A 566 21.18 18.69 11.47
C ALA A 566 21.00 19.22 12.89
N TRP A 567 20.29 18.47 13.75
CA TRP A 567 20.05 18.84 15.14
C TRP A 567 21.31 18.80 16.00
N SER A 568 22.13 17.73 15.90
CA SER A 568 23.40 17.63 16.63
C SER A 568 24.34 18.77 16.24
N ASN A 569 24.55 19.00 14.93
CA ASN A 569 25.42 20.09 14.48
C ASN A 569 24.88 21.48 14.87
N TRP A 570 23.56 21.68 14.88
CA TRP A 570 23.00 22.95 15.37
C TRP A 570 23.19 23.16 16.87
N ARG A 571 22.98 22.12 17.69
CA ARG A 571 23.18 22.15 19.15
C ARG A 571 24.64 22.40 19.54
N GLU A 572 25.58 21.84 18.78
CA GLU A 572 27.02 21.97 18.98
C GLU A 572 27.62 23.27 18.42
N GLY A 573 26.83 24.07 17.68
CA GLY A 573 27.31 25.28 17.01
C GLY A 573 28.08 25.03 15.70
N THR A 574 28.04 23.81 15.19
CA THR A 574 28.74 23.31 14.00
C THR A 574 27.84 23.19 12.76
N ALA A 575 26.62 23.76 12.79
CA ALA A 575 25.63 23.70 11.69
C ALA A 575 26.11 24.22 10.32
N THR A 576 27.25 24.89 10.23
CA THR A 576 27.93 25.18 8.95
C THR A 576 28.36 23.90 8.21
N ASN A 577 28.55 22.78 8.91
CA ASN A 577 28.82 21.47 8.33
C ASN A 577 27.68 20.96 7.43
N LEU A 578 26.42 21.27 7.79
CA LEU A 578 25.24 20.89 7.02
C LEU A 578 25.18 21.61 5.66
N ILE A 579 25.82 22.76 5.51
CA ILE A 579 25.75 23.59 4.31
C ILE A 579 26.48 22.92 3.15
N ASP A 580 25.78 22.70 2.04
CA ASP A 580 26.34 22.20 0.77
C ASP A 580 27.64 22.96 0.42
N PRO A 581 28.77 22.27 0.16
CA PRO A 581 30.03 22.90 -0.24
C PRO A 581 29.90 23.92 -1.40
N MET A 582 28.93 23.74 -2.31
CA MET A 582 28.67 24.69 -3.40
C MET A 582 28.13 26.05 -2.94
N LEU A 583 27.60 26.16 -1.72
CA LEU A 583 27.10 27.41 -1.13
C LEU A 583 28.15 28.14 -0.28
N ARG A 584 29.30 27.50 0.02
CA ARG A 584 30.31 28.03 0.96
C ARG A 584 31.17 29.17 0.38
N GLY A 585 31.05 29.48 -0.91
CA GLY A 585 31.85 30.49 -1.60
C GLY A 585 31.35 31.94 -1.50
N SER A 586 30.21 32.18 -0.85
CA SER A 586 29.54 33.49 -0.87
C SER A 586 29.53 34.17 0.49
N THR A 587 30.52 35.04 0.72
CA THR A 587 30.60 35.90 1.90
C THR A 587 29.34 36.78 2.04
N GLY A 588 28.76 36.82 3.23
CA GLY A 588 27.51 37.53 3.54
C GLY A 588 26.26 36.63 3.60
N LEU A 589 26.21 35.51 2.86
CA LEU A 589 25.01 34.66 2.79
C LEU A 589 24.89 33.66 3.96
N ALA A 590 25.98 33.45 4.71
CA ALA A 590 26.02 32.50 5.82
C ALA A 590 24.95 32.74 6.89
N ARG A 591 24.65 34.01 7.23
CA ARG A 591 23.60 34.37 8.20
C ARG A 591 22.22 33.90 7.74
N ASP A 592 21.93 34.10 6.46
CA ASP A 592 20.61 33.81 5.89
C ASP A 592 20.43 32.28 5.72
N ILE A 593 21.50 31.57 5.34
CA ILE A 593 21.54 30.09 5.35
C ILE A 593 21.31 29.55 6.76
N MET A 594 22.05 30.04 7.76
CA MET A 594 21.91 29.61 9.16
C MET A 594 20.51 29.90 9.72
N ARG A 595 19.91 31.03 9.34
CA ARG A 595 18.50 31.35 9.64
C ARG A 595 17.55 30.32 9.01
N SER A 596 17.78 29.92 7.76
CA SER A 596 16.99 28.88 7.11
C SER A 596 17.15 27.49 7.75
N ILE A 597 18.35 27.11 8.21
CA ILE A 597 18.55 25.88 9.01
C ILE A 597 17.70 25.93 10.28
N HIS A 598 17.76 27.05 11.01
CA HIS A 598 17.02 27.24 12.25
C HIS A 598 15.50 27.21 12.05
N ILE A 599 14.98 27.86 11.00
CA ILE A 599 13.56 27.78 10.62
C ILE A 599 13.16 26.34 10.25
N ALA A 600 14.02 25.60 9.55
CA ALA A 600 13.76 24.21 9.22
C ALA A 600 13.69 23.31 10.47
N LEU A 601 14.58 23.53 11.45
CA LEU A 601 14.54 22.84 12.74
C LEU A 601 13.26 23.15 13.53
N LEU A 602 12.79 24.39 13.51
CA LEU A 602 11.47 24.76 14.07
C LEU A 602 10.31 24.07 13.34
N CYS A 603 10.45 23.73 12.05
CA CYS A 603 9.43 23.00 11.31
C CYS A 603 9.39 21.50 11.65
N VAL A 604 10.52 20.87 12.02
CA VAL A 604 10.63 19.42 12.30
C VAL A 604 10.56 19.04 13.80
N GLN A 605 10.03 19.94 14.65
CA GLN A 605 9.85 19.67 16.09
C GLN A 605 9.02 18.40 16.33
N GLU A 606 9.38 17.61 17.35
CA GLU A 606 8.62 16.42 17.73
C GLU A 606 7.17 16.77 18.06
N ASN A 607 6.98 17.69 19.02
CA ASN A 607 5.68 18.20 19.42
C ASN A 607 5.02 19.03 18.31
N VAL A 608 3.81 18.62 17.92
CA VAL A 608 2.98 19.24 16.88
C VAL A 608 2.62 20.69 17.22
N ALA A 609 2.52 21.04 18.51
CA ALA A 609 2.21 22.40 18.95
C ALA A 609 3.34 23.39 18.62
N ASP A 610 4.59 22.97 18.80
CA ASP A 610 5.79 23.82 18.72
C ASP A 610 6.22 24.14 17.28
N ARG A 611 5.72 23.36 16.30
CA ARG A 611 5.90 23.66 14.87
C ARG A 611 5.17 24.97 14.50
N PRO A 612 5.77 25.91 13.76
CA PRO A 612 5.11 27.14 13.32
C PRO A 612 3.96 26.87 12.32
N THR A 613 3.12 27.87 12.06
CA THR A 613 2.23 27.86 10.88
C THR A 613 3.01 28.27 9.63
N MET A 614 2.51 27.94 8.44
CA MET A 614 3.18 28.38 7.20
C MET A 614 3.16 29.90 7.02
N ALA A 615 2.15 30.61 7.56
CA ALA A 615 2.16 32.08 7.59
C ALA A 615 3.33 32.60 8.43
N ALA A 616 3.57 32.01 9.61
CA ALA A 616 4.72 32.35 10.44
C ALA A 616 6.04 32.01 9.74
N VAL A 617 6.16 30.84 9.08
CA VAL A 617 7.36 30.46 8.30
C VAL A 617 7.65 31.47 7.18
N VAL A 618 6.64 31.90 6.42
CA VAL A 618 6.81 32.91 5.35
C VAL A 618 7.29 34.25 5.94
N LEU A 619 6.76 34.68 7.09
CA LEU A 619 7.23 35.87 7.79
C LEU A 619 8.68 35.73 8.27
N MET A 620 9.03 34.60 8.91
CA MET A 620 10.37 34.29 9.41
C MET A 620 11.43 34.28 8.29
N LEU A 621 11.07 33.77 7.10
CA LEU A 621 11.93 33.76 5.90
C LEU A 621 12.08 35.17 5.28
N SER A 622 11.04 36.00 5.34
CA SER A 622 11.02 37.34 4.74
C SER A 622 11.69 38.43 5.59
N SER A 623 11.69 38.27 6.91
CA SER A 623 12.20 39.26 7.85
C SER A 623 13.44 38.75 8.59
N LEU A 624 14.59 39.38 8.36
CA LEU A 624 15.84 39.09 9.07
C LEU A 624 15.90 39.68 10.49
N SER A 625 15.03 40.65 10.82
CA SER A 625 14.97 41.31 12.14
C SER A 625 14.04 40.63 13.14
N LEU A 626 13.23 39.66 12.70
CA LEU A 626 12.37 38.89 13.58
C LEU A 626 13.21 37.91 14.43
N SER A 627 13.16 38.06 15.75
CA SER A 627 13.71 37.08 16.70
C SER A 627 12.97 35.75 16.56
N LEU A 628 13.69 34.64 16.59
CA LEU A 628 13.16 33.29 16.41
C LEU A 628 13.23 32.51 17.72
N PRO A 629 12.20 31.68 18.05
CA PRO A 629 12.25 30.83 19.22
C PRO A 629 13.35 29.76 19.08
N VAL A 630 13.93 29.34 20.20
CA VAL A 630 14.96 28.30 20.22
C VAL A 630 14.29 26.94 19.88
N PRO A 631 14.69 26.23 18.80
CA PRO A 631 14.16 24.90 18.51
C PRO A 631 14.56 23.90 19.60
N SER A 632 13.64 23.01 19.94
CA SER A 632 13.89 21.79 20.72
C SER A 632 14.23 20.61 19.79
N GLY A 633 14.38 19.40 20.35
CA GLY A 633 14.75 18.22 19.58
C GLY A 633 13.71 17.84 18.51
N PRO A 634 14.14 17.41 17.31
CA PRO A 634 13.26 16.70 16.40
C PRO A 634 12.97 15.30 16.96
N ALA A 635 11.86 14.72 16.52
CA ALA A 635 11.56 13.32 16.82
C ALA A 635 12.67 12.40 16.28
N TYR A 636 12.83 11.23 16.91
CA TYR A 636 13.87 10.22 16.63
C TYR A 636 15.30 10.53 17.11
N TYR A 637 15.51 11.53 18.00
CA TYR A 637 16.81 11.66 18.68
C TYR A 637 17.01 10.55 19.73
N MET A 638 17.58 9.41 19.32
CA MET A 638 18.18 8.46 20.25
C MET A 638 19.52 9.00 20.77
N HIS A 639 19.63 9.16 22.08
CA HIS A 639 20.90 9.47 22.74
C HIS A 639 21.86 8.29 22.60
N THR A 640 22.93 8.44 21.84
CA THR A 640 24.08 7.52 21.86
C THR A 640 24.96 7.79 23.08
N ASP A 641 24.41 7.62 24.29
CA ASP A 641 25.17 7.64 25.55
C ASP A 641 25.93 6.32 25.77
N ILE A 642 26.67 5.89 24.74
CA ILE A 642 27.64 4.80 24.81
C ILE A 642 28.97 5.37 25.34
N SER A 643 28.95 5.97 26.54
CA SER A 643 30.17 6.40 27.24
C SER A 643 29.99 6.64 28.77
N ALA A 644 29.12 5.87 29.44
CA ALA A 644 29.04 5.93 30.92
C ALA A 644 28.81 4.58 31.64
N GLU A 645 28.07 3.61 31.07
CA GLU A 645 27.68 2.38 31.79
C GLU A 645 28.52 1.12 31.49
N THR A 646 29.42 1.15 30.49
CA THR A 646 30.25 -0.03 30.13
C THR A 646 31.40 -0.29 31.11
N SER A 647 31.58 0.54 32.14
CA SER A 647 32.68 0.44 33.12
C SER A 647 32.34 -0.37 34.38
N LEU A 648 31.09 -0.80 34.58
CA LEU A 648 30.59 -1.31 35.87
C LEU A 648 30.27 -2.82 35.93
N ILE A 649 30.56 -3.59 34.86
CA ILE A 649 30.28 -5.04 34.82
C ILE A 649 31.57 -5.89 34.76
N GLN A 650 32.76 -5.28 34.76
CA GLN A 650 34.04 -5.99 34.72
C GLN A 650 34.91 -5.89 35.99
N GLU A 651 34.29 -5.81 37.18
CA GLU A 651 34.99 -6.20 38.41
C GLU A 651 34.04 -6.62 39.55
N TYR A 652 33.52 -7.85 39.47
CA TYR A 652 32.92 -8.50 40.64
C TYR A 652 33.33 -9.97 40.78
N ASN A 653 34.61 -10.20 41.10
CA ASN A 653 35.08 -11.47 41.66
C ASN A 653 36.45 -11.35 42.38
N SER A 654 36.56 -10.53 43.44
CA SER A 654 37.31 -10.89 44.68
C SER A 654 37.36 -9.80 45.78
N ARG A 655 36.46 -9.95 46.77
CA ARG A 655 36.64 -9.75 48.23
C ARG A 655 37.42 -8.53 48.82
N THR A 656 36.68 -7.90 49.73
CA THR A 656 37.03 -7.47 51.12
C THR A 656 37.58 -6.07 51.46
N SER A 657 36.77 -5.39 52.29
CA SER A 657 37.11 -4.43 53.35
C SER A 657 37.43 -2.98 52.98
N GLY A 658 36.67 -2.05 53.55
CA GLY A 658 36.89 -0.60 53.45
C GLY A 658 35.60 0.20 53.65
N SER A 659 35.59 1.13 54.61
CA SER A 659 34.38 1.82 55.07
C SER A 659 34.25 3.27 54.56
N LYS A 660 32.99 3.74 54.53
CA LYS A 660 32.49 5.13 54.63
C LYS A 660 32.36 6.06 53.41
N GLU A 661 31.23 6.75 53.50
CA GLU A 661 30.94 8.16 53.17
C GLU A 661 30.34 8.57 51.82
N LEU A 662 29.80 9.80 51.84
CA LEU A 662 28.50 10.18 51.29
C LEU A 662 28.63 11.43 50.41
N ALA A 663 28.15 11.39 49.17
CA ALA A 663 27.98 12.61 48.36
C ALA A 663 26.79 12.51 47.40
N LYS A 664 25.84 13.44 47.51
CA LYS A 664 24.88 13.76 46.44
C LYS A 664 25.57 14.69 45.44
N SER A 665 25.35 14.48 44.14
CA SER A 665 25.50 15.55 43.14
C SER A 665 24.20 15.70 42.34
N LYS A 666 23.80 16.94 42.12
CA LYS A 666 22.78 17.32 41.13
C LYS A 666 23.51 17.60 39.82
N SER A 667 23.02 17.11 38.69
CA SER A 667 23.42 17.61 37.37
C SER A 667 22.61 18.87 37.02
N ILE A 668 23.27 19.82 36.38
CA ILE A 668 22.71 21.10 35.91
C ILE A 668 22.77 21.07 34.38
N SER A 669 21.67 21.38 33.71
CA SER A 669 21.61 21.53 32.26
C SER A 669 21.77 23.00 31.86
N SER A 670 22.81 23.33 31.08
CA SER A 670 22.89 24.60 30.35
C SER A 670 23.36 24.36 28.92
N SER A 671 22.59 24.85 27.95
CA SER A 671 22.96 24.83 26.53
C SER A 671 23.79 26.06 26.16
N ARG A 672 24.74 25.91 25.24
CA ARG A 672 25.70 26.98 24.89
C ARG A 672 25.20 28.06 23.91
N ASN A 673 23.98 27.93 23.39
CA ASN A 673 23.43 28.79 22.32
C ASN A 673 22.33 29.76 22.80
N GLU A 674 22.32 30.16 24.08
CA GLU A 674 21.46 31.25 24.59
C GLU A 674 21.94 32.66 24.14
N ALA A 675 22.24 32.81 22.85
CA ALA A 675 22.56 34.10 22.25
C ALA A 675 21.28 34.76 21.73
N SER A 676 20.74 35.72 22.49
CA SER A 676 19.74 36.66 21.95
C SER A 676 20.31 37.33 20.70
N MET A 677 19.65 37.20 19.55
CA MET A 677 20.00 37.91 18.32
C MET A 677 19.60 39.39 18.42
N THR A 678 20.22 40.11 19.35
CA THR A 678 20.08 41.55 19.55
C THR A 678 21.45 42.14 19.79
N GLU A 679 22.09 42.60 18.71
CA GLU A 679 22.93 43.80 18.82
C GLU A 679 22.90 44.57 17.50
N LEU A 680 22.35 45.77 17.61
CA LEU A 680 22.20 46.76 16.55
C LEU A 680 22.99 47.97 17.07
N TYR A 681 24.12 48.30 16.44
CA TYR A 681 24.80 49.57 16.70
C TYR A 681 25.11 50.31 15.39
N PRO A 682 25.14 51.65 15.40
CA PRO A 682 24.74 52.45 14.24
C PRO A 682 25.88 53.16 13.51
N ARG A 683 25.51 53.66 12.31
CA ARG A 683 26.28 54.45 11.31
C ARG A 683 27.05 53.62 10.29
#